data_AF-A0A820HFR1-F1
#
_entry.id   AF-A0A820HFR1-F1
#
_cell.length_a   1.000
_cell.length_b   1.000
_cell.length_c   1.000
_cell.angle_alpha   90.00
_cell.angle_beta   90.00
_cell.angle_gamma   90.00
#
_symmetry.space_group_name_H-M   'P 1'
#
loop_
_entity.id
_entity.type
_entity.pdbx_description
1 polymer ?
#
loop_
_entity_poly.entity_id
_entity_poly.type
_entity_poly.pdbx_seq_one_letter_code
_entity_poly.pdbx_strand_id
1 'polypeptide(L)'
;MTSGAPSIHNASSHTQGLSPLSETSSDRLIELENQVHQKEKQFRQIHSIYNQFLTLLPCEFSSSNDTHLSLDNQFVNLFEQFSTYIGTFSIIQEESDSLKQILIERQDELEKLRTHLELTADKLAQLQEEQSLMHKNKSLDSDEDELEEILGFQQRAPSRQSLLSITPGEKQQLISQNELLSSLLTEKEQELVSLQQAAKSHEDLLKNLEALQINLQQMECDKDNKKSELNDIRHVLDEKLRENSSLKKEKMFFIEKLAEFERERQEQQSTIQMSYKQSSQGKVIQEDNIEKSITQERSENHLSNKNQLSETSGNQEDKSLSYYNEYTRILILYNELVTKYNQLEIDYKSIQSLLQQKNEAYLQCQNELNTYQNLLYHQKKKSDDIDQLRLTLNEREIKIQELLNSENQLLIKKSELEFNLKLLEENNIKLKSNQQLLDQIQLDLKRITHERDLAIVDKKQMENEIEINRKNLLQYEERELKLTNEVERLFQIEKSLRNELEQLENSDQEKTKMIHQFASSDEQSQQELLANFQSLKYECEKIKESNTNLNIRLQEQIQCTQNLQNSLEQFQQDREQNVNEHLFQYQDSLREQISISARLTNENNELQQRLEDANEVLSSMNRLNDEIKAKEILINKLQTEIDHKNKQIFEYNKNFEATNDTRVEKQLVKNILLSYFHTPIDKQQEVVPILSALVGFTQEEYQKVVHSISNNNNNTTSNNWLTGWLSANSSKPKTQSNNSLDQS
;
A
#
# COMPACT_ATOMS: atom_id res chain seq x y z
N MET A 1 82.17 3.82 -31.35
CA MET A 1 82.06 2.35 -31.57
C MET A 1 80.65 1.98 -31.13
N THR A 2 79.67 1.59 -31.94
CA THR A 2 79.63 1.00 -33.28
C THR A 2 78.32 1.41 -33.96
N SER A 3 78.39 1.52 -35.28
CA SER A 3 77.34 1.80 -36.26
C SER A 3 76.28 0.70 -36.40
N GLY A 4 75.09 1.06 -36.86
CA GLY A 4 74.12 0.10 -37.43
C GLY A 4 72.94 0.81 -38.11
N ALA A 5 73.02 0.96 -39.43
CA ALA A 5 71.99 1.48 -40.32
C ALA A 5 70.86 0.44 -40.57
N PRO A 6 69.68 0.85 -41.08
CA PRO A 6 68.45 0.05 -41.07
C PRO A 6 68.28 -0.82 -42.32
N SER A 7 67.62 -1.97 -42.15
CA SER A 7 67.26 -2.90 -43.23
C SER A 7 65.79 -2.81 -43.58
N ILE A 8 65.53 -2.63 -44.88
CA ILE A 8 64.25 -2.56 -45.57
C ILE A 8 63.66 -3.98 -45.67
N HIS A 9 62.39 -4.16 -45.30
CA HIS A 9 61.63 -5.38 -45.62
C HIS A 9 60.47 -5.06 -46.58
N ASN A 10 60.53 -5.74 -47.73
CA ASN A 10 59.54 -5.80 -48.79
C ASN A 10 58.16 -6.25 -48.28
N ALA A 11 57.12 -5.48 -48.59
CA ALA A 11 55.73 -5.90 -48.49
C ALA A 11 55.30 -6.60 -49.78
N SER A 12 54.97 -7.88 -49.64
CA SER A 12 54.40 -8.76 -50.65
C SER A 12 52.95 -8.37 -50.96
N SER A 13 52.65 -8.24 -52.25
CA SER A 13 51.30 -8.15 -52.81
C SER A 13 50.49 -9.41 -52.49
N HIS A 14 49.33 -9.22 -51.84
CA HIS A 14 48.31 -10.25 -51.65
C HIS A 14 46.99 -9.72 -52.23
N THR A 15 46.72 -10.07 -53.48
CA THR A 15 45.43 -9.89 -54.14
C THR A 15 44.48 -11.00 -53.68
N GLN A 16 43.68 -10.73 -52.65
CA GLN A 16 42.53 -11.56 -52.30
C GLN A 16 41.28 -11.06 -53.03
N GLY A 17 40.60 -12.00 -53.68
CA GLY A 17 39.42 -11.76 -54.50
C GLY A 17 38.23 -11.23 -53.68
N LEU A 18 37.60 -10.20 -54.24
CA LEU A 18 36.30 -9.68 -53.82
C LEU A 18 35.24 -10.77 -54.04
N SER A 19 34.72 -11.31 -52.94
CA SER A 19 33.47 -12.08 -52.94
C SER A 19 32.27 -11.12 -52.89
N PRO A 20 31.15 -11.44 -53.55
CA PRO A 20 29.98 -10.54 -53.61
C PRO A 20 29.28 -10.52 -52.24
N LEU A 21 29.49 -9.44 -51.48
CA LEU A 21 28.97 -9.24 -50.13
C LEU A 21 27.69 -8.37 -50.08
N SER A 22 27.09 -8.03 -51.21
CA SER A 22 25.97 -7.08 -51.27
C SER A 22 24.56 -7.71 -51.21
N GLU A 23 24.39 -9.01 -51.45
CA GLU A 23 23.04 -9.62 -51.47
C GLU A 23 22.53 -10.03 -50.07
N THR A 24 23.41 -10.29 -49.10
CA THR A 24 22.99 -10.87 -47.80
C THR A 24 22.31 -9.89 -46.84
N SER A 25 22.47 -8.57 -47.04
CA SER A 25 21.85 -7.57 -46.16
C SER A 25 20.41 -7.26 -46.55
N SER A 26 20.09 -7.25 -47.84
CA SER A 26 18.71 -7.05 -48.32
C SER A 26 17.83 -8.26 -47.96
N ASP A 27 18.36 -9.48 -48.13
CA ASP A 27 17.62 -10.70 -47.82
C ASP A 27 17.29 -10.81 -46.32
N ARG A 28 18.19 -10.35 -45.44
CA ARG A 28 17.94 -10.31 -43.99
C ARG A 28 16.89 -9.28 -43.59
N LEU A 29 16.83 -8.14 -44.28
CA LEU A 29 15.79 -7.12 -44.04
C LEU A 29 14.40 -7.68 -44.40
N ILE A 30 14.31 -8.35 -45.55
CA ILE A 30 13.07 -9.02 -46.01
C ILE A 30 12.67 -10.14 -45.03
N GLU A 31 13.63 -10.89 -44.49
CA GLU A 31 13.35 -11.91 -43.47
C GLU A 31 12.79 -11.29 -42.18
N LEU A 32 13.36 -10.18 -41.70
CA LEU A 32 12.88 -9.46 -40.52
C LEU A 32 11.48 -8.86 -40.74
N GLU A 33 11.21 -8.25 -41.90
CA GLU A 33 9.88 -7.75 -42.25
C GLU A 33 8.82 -8.87 -42.25
N ASN A 34 9.18 -10.04 -42.78
CA ASN A 34 8.30 -11.22 -42.77
C ASN A 34 8.04 -11.73 -41.34
N GLN A 35 9.04 -11.71 -40.47
CA GLN A 35 8.87 -12.08 -39.06
C GLN A 35 7.96 -11.10 -38.31
N VAL A 36 8.12 -9.79 -38.53
CA VAL A 36 7.25 -8.76 -37.96
C VAL A 36 5.80 -8.96 -38.44
N HIS A 37 5.61 -9.18 -39.74
CA HIS A 37 4.27 -9.41 -40.29
C HIS A 37 3.62 -10.69 -39.76
N GLN A 38 4.40 -11.75 -39.53
CA GLN A 38 3.91 -12.99 -38.92
C GLN A 38 3.47 -12.77 -37.47
N LYS A 39 4.23 -12.01 -36.67
CA LYS A 39 3.89 -11.66 -35.29
C LYS A 39 2.65 -10.76 -35.21
N GLU A 40 2.50 -9.80 -36.11
CA GLU A 40 1.26 -8.99 -36.23
C GLU A 40 0.04 -9.86 -36.54
N LYS A 41 0.18 -10.87 -37.39
CA LYS A 41 -0.92 -11.80 -37.70
C LYS A 41 -1.32 -12.62 -36.47
N GLN A 42 -0.35 -13.07 -35.67
CA GLN A 42 -0.60 -13.74 -34.39
C GLN A 42 -1.31 -12.80 -33.42
N PHE A 43 -0.89 -11.53 -33.34
CA PHE A 43 -1.54 -10.51 -32.52
C PHE A 43 -3.02 -10.30 -32.89
N ARG A 44 -3.35 -10.26 -34.19
CA ARG A 44 -4.75 -10.14 -34.64
C ARG A 44 -5.60 -11.37 -34.28
N GLN A 45 -5.03 -12.58 -34.37
CA GLN A 45 -5.73 -13.81 -33.96
C GLN A 45 -6.01 -13.81 -32.46
N ILE A 46 -5.02 -13.42 -31.67
CA ILE A 46 -5.10 -13.21 -30.23
C ILE A 46 -6.22 -12.20 -29.89
N HIS A 47 -6.19 -11.02 -30.53
CA HIS A 47 -7.22 -10.01 -30.28
C HIS A 47 -8.63 -10.51 -30.64
N SER A 48 -8.77 -11.35 -31.66
CA SER A 48 -10.04 -12.01 -32.01
C SER A 48 -10.53 -12.97 -30.91
N ILE A 49 -9.64 -13.77 -30.31
CA ILE A 49 -9.97 -14.69 -29.20
C ILE A 49 -10.43 -13.89 -27.98
N TYR A 50 -9.74 -12.80 -27.67
CA TYR A 50 -10.12 -11.90 -26.57
C TYR A 50 -11.52 -11.31 -26.75
N ASN A 51 -11.85 -10.84 -27.96
CA ASN A 51 -13.19 -10.33 -28.25
C ASN A 51 -14.26 -11.44 -28.16
N GLN A 52 -13.91 -12.68 -28.51
CA GLN A 52 -14.80 -13.83 -28.36
C GLN A 52 -14.97 -14.25 -26.89
N PHE A 53 -13.96 -14.04 -26.06
CA PHE A 53 -14.06 -14.23 -24.61
C PHE A 53 -14.98 -13.17 -23.97
N LEU A 54 -14.85 -11.91 -24.38
CA LEU A 54 -15.72 -10.81 -23.92
C LEU A 54 -17.20 -11.07 -24.21
N THR A 55 -17.53 -11.75 -25.31
CA THR A 55 -18.91 -12.11 -25.64
C THR A 55 -19.42 -13.34 -24.88
N LEU A 56 -18.54 -14.12 -24.27
CA LEU A 56 -18.88 -15.26 -23.42
C LEU A 56 -19.02 -14.89 -21.94
N LEU A 57 -18.62 -13.68 -21.55
CA LEU A 57 -18.87 -13.17 -20.19
C LEU A 57 -20.39 -12.96 -20.01
N PRO A 58 -21.03 -13.60 -19.01
CA PRO A 58 -22.46 -13.46 -18.78
C PRO A 58 -22.80 -12.01 -18.42
N CYS A 59 -23.52 -11.30 -19.30
CA CYS A 59 -23.91 -9.90 -19.04
C CYS A 59 -25.04 -9.74 -18.01
N GLU A 60 -25.71 -10.82 -17.59
CA GLU A 60 -26.82 -10.73 -16.64
C GLU A 60 -26.76 -11.87 -15.60
N PHE A 61 -26.36 -11.53 -14.38
CA PHE A 61 -26.57 -12.36 -13.20
C PHE A 61 -28.06 -12.29 -12.79
N SER A 62 -28.93 -12.96 -13.53
CA SER A 62 -30.29 -13.25 -13.03
C SER A 62 -30.19 -14.42 -12.05
N SER A 63 -30.40 -14.10 -10.77
CA SER A 63 -30.41 -15.02 -9.63
C SER A 63 -31.35 -16.21 -9.84
N SER A 64 -30.81 -17.39 -10.10
CA SER A 64 -31.51 -18.64 -9.81
C SER A 64 -30.54 -19.63 -9.18
N ASN A 65 -30.80 -19.91 -7.90
CA ASN A 65 -29.98 -20.72 -7.02
C ASN A 65 -29.88 -22.19 -7.47
N ASP A 66 -28.77 -22.81 -7.05
CA ASP A 66 -28.54 -24.25 -6.82
C ASP A 66 -27.62 -25.05 -7.76
N THR A 67 -26.81 -24.41 -8.62
CA THR A 67 -25.67 -25.09 -9.30
C THR A 67 -24.34 -24.30 -9.29
N HIS A 68 -24.15 -23.42 -8.31
CA HIS A 68 -23.05 -22.44 -8.26
C HIS A 68 -21.63 -23.02 -8.13
N LEU A 69 -21.43 -24.21 -7.56
CA LEU A 69 -20.09 -24.78 -7.34
C LEU A 69 -19.34 -25.19 -8.63
N SER A 70 -20.04 -25.35 -9.76
CA SER A 70 -19.39 -25.68 -11.05
C SER A 70 -18.98 -24.44 -11.84
N LEU A 71 -19.66 -23.31 -11.64
CA LEU A 71 -19.40 -22.07 -12.37
C LEU A 71 -18.20 -21.34 -11.80
N ASP A 72 -18.03 -21.34 -10.48
CA ASP A 72 -16.85 -20.72 -9.84
C ASP A 72 -15.56 -21.42 -10.26
N ASN A 73 -15.54 -22.76 -10.32
CA ASN A 73 -14.38 -23.51 -10.81
C ASN A 73 -14.12 -23.28 -12.30
N GLN A 74 -15.17 -23.14 -13.12
CA GLN A 74 -15.02 -22.79 -14.52
C GLN A 74 -14.46 -21.38 -14.67
N PHE A 75 -14.94 -20.42 -13.89
CA PHE A 75 -14.48 -19.04 -13.92
C PHE A 75 -13.02 -18.92 -13.46
N VAL A 76 -12.62 -19.59 -12.39
CA VAL A 76 -11.23 -19.63 -11.92
C VAL A 76 -10.30 -20.21 -12.99
N ASN A 77 -10.67 -21.33 -13.62
CA ASN A 77 -9.88 -21.92 -14.70
C ASN A 77 -9.83 -20.98 -15.94
N LEU A 78 -10.95 -20.33 -16.27
CA LEU A 78 -11.00 -19.34 -17.35
C LEU A 78 -10.10 -18.12 -17.04
N PHE A 79 -10.06 -17.70 -15.79
CA PHE A 79 -9.24 -16.59 -15.31
C PHE A 79 -7.75 -16.95 -15.30
N GLU A 80 -7.38 -18.16 -14.86
CA GLU A 80 -5.99 -18.64 -14.94
C GLU A 80 -5.51 -18.74 -16.40
N GLN A 81 -6.36 -19.23 -17.30
CA GLN A 81 -6.06 -19.26 -18.74
C GLN A 81 -5.89 -17.84 -19.30
N PHE A 82 -6.77 -16.91 -18.90
CA PHE A 82 -6.67 -15.52 -19.32
C PHE A 82 -5.43 -14.82 -18.74
N SER A 83 -5.04 -15.11 -17.50
CA SER A 83 -3.83 -14.57 -16.88
C SER A 83 -2.57 -15.09 -17.57
N THR A 84 -2.50 -16.39 -17.86
CA THR A 84 -1.42 -17.00 -18.65
C THR A 84 -1.33 -16.37 -20.05
N TYR A 85 -2.49 -16.06 -20.62
CA TYR A 85 -2.59 -15.42 -21.92
C TYR A 85 -2.11 -13.97 -21.91
N ILE A 86 -2.47 -13.17 -20.90
CA ILE A 86 -1.91 -11.81 -20.74
C ILE A 86 -0.38 -11.88 -20.58
N GLY A 87 0.13 -12.87 -19.84
CA GLY A 87 1.57 -13.08 -19.73
C GLY A 87 2.25 -13.34 -21.07
N THR A 88 1.72 -14.26 -21.88
CA THR A 88 2.29 -14.55 -23.21
C THR A 88 2.12 -13.39 -24.18
N PHE A 89 1.03 -12.62 -24.08
CA PHE A 89 0.83 -11.41 -24.86
C PHE A 89 1.86 -10.33 -24.55
N SER A 90 2.14 -10.11 -23.27
CA SER A 90 3.16 -9.15 -22.84
C SER A 90 4.55 -9.49 -23.41
N ILE A 91 4.92 -10.78 -23.39
CA ILE A 91 6.18 -11.27 -23.97
C ILE A 91 6.21 -11.04 -25.49
N ILE A 92 5.13 -11.38 -26.20
CA ILE A 92 5.04 -11.18 -27.66
C ILE A 92 5.12 -9.69 -28.02
N GLN A 93 4.52 -8.82 -27.21
CA GLN A 93 4.56 -7.38 -27.40
C GLN A 93 5.99 -6.84 -27.19
N GLU A 94 6.68 -7.28 -26.14
CA GLU A 94 8.08 -6.92 -25.88
C GLU A 94 9.01 -7.41 -27.01
N GLU A 95 8.83 -8.64 -27.49
CA GLU A 95 9.55 -9.16 -28.66
C GLU A 95 9.27 -8.31 -29.92
N SER A 96 8.01 -7.92 -30.14
CA SER A 96 7.64 -7.10 -31.30
C SER A 96 8.26 -5.71 -31.24
N ASP A 97 8.33 -5.09 -30.07
CA ASP A 97 8.90 -3.76 -29.90
C ASP A 97 10.43 -3.80 -29.99
N SER A 98 11.06 -4.87 -29.49
CA SER A 98 12.48 -5.17 -29.71
C SER A 98 12.82 -5.34 -31.20
N LEU A 99 12.01 -6.09 -31.95
CA LEU A 99 12.20 -6.25 -33.39
C LEU A 99 12.02 -4.93 -34.16
N LYS A 100 11.05 -4.09 -33.78
CA LYS A 100 10.90 -2.75 -34.37
C LYS A 100 12.12 -1.88 -34.11
N GLN A 101 12.68 -1.92 -32.91
CA GLN A 101 13.89 -1.18 -32.57
C GLN A 101 15.09 -1.62 -33.42
N ILE A 102 15.29 -2.93 -33.59
CA ILE A 102 16.34 -3.47 -34.47
C ILE A 102 16.12 -3.02 -35.92
N LEU A 103 14.87 -2.96 -36.39
CA LEU A 103 14.56 -2.52 -37.75
C LEU A 103 14.88 -1.03 -37.95
N ILE A 104 14.58 -0.18 -36.95
CA ILE A 104 14.95 1.25 -36.96
C ILE A 104 16.48 1.40 -37.00
N GLU A 105 17.21 0.69 -36.15
CA GLU A 105 18.69 0.75 -36.13
C GLU A 105 19.30 0.33 -37.47
N ARG A 106 18.74 -0.72 -38.11
CA ARG A 106 19.18 -1.16 -39.44
C ARG A 106 18.83 -0.18 -40.54
N GLN A 107 17.69 0.50 -40.45
CA GLN A 107 17.30 1.54 -41.38
C GLN A 107 18.26 2.75 -41.29
N ASP A 108 18.63 3.15 -40.07
CA ASP A 108 19.61 4.21 -39.83
C ASP A 108 21.01 3.83 -40.35
N GLU A 109 21.44 2.58 -40.17
CA GLU A 109 22.69 2.07 -40.76
C GLU A 109 22.66 2.12 -42.29
N LEU A 110 21.54 1.74 -42.91
CA LEU A 110 21.36 1.81 -44.37
C LEU A 110 21.39 3.26 -44.87
N GLU A 111 20.80 4.21 -44.14
CA GLU A 111 20.82 5.62 -44.51
C GLU A 111 22.22 6.24 -44.36
N LYS A 112 22.99 5.83 -43.34
CA LYS A 112 24.42 6.18 -43.21
C LYS A 112 25.26 5.59 -44.36
N LEU A 113 25.02 4.34 -44.74
CA LEU A 113 25.70 3.72 -45.88
C LEU A 113 25.34 4.42 -47.19
N ARG A 114 24.08 4.77 -47.39
CA ARG A 114 23.61 5.50 -48.58
C ARG A 114 24.25 6.86 -48.71
N THR A 115 24.28 7.65 -47.63
CA THR A 115 24.91 8.97 -47.60
C THR A 115 26.42 8.87 -47.83
N HIS A 116 27.10 7.88 -47.24
CA HIS A 116 28.51 7.63 -47.54
C HIS A 116 28.72 7.26 -49.03
N LEU A 117 27.86 6.43 -49.61
CA LEU A 117 27.96 6.00 -51.01
C LEU A 117 27.78 7.18 -51.96
N GLU A 118 26.81 8.06 -51.71
CA GLU A 118 26.57 9.32 -52.43
C GLU A 118 27.80 10.24 -52.36
N LEU A 119 28.40 10.39 -51.16
CA LEU A 119 29.61 11.21 -50.97
C LEU A 119 30.82 10.63 -51.72
N THR A 120 30.97 9.30 -51.77
CA THR A 120 31.99 8.66 -52.62
C THR A 120 31.70 8.77 -54.11
N ALA A 121 30.43 8.75 -54.53
CA ALA A 121 30.04 8.93 -55.92
C ALA A 121 30.35 10.36 -56.39
N ASP A 122 30.09 11.37 -55.56
CA ASP A 122 30.45 12.77 -55.83
C ASP A 122 31.97 12.94 -55.94
N LYS A 123 32.75 12.31 -55.05
CA LYS A 123 34.23 12.31 -55.15
C LYS A 123 34.73 11.64 -56.44
N LEU A 124 34.10 10.55 -56.86
CA LEU A 124 34.44 9.89 -58.14
C LEU A 124 34.10 10.78 -59.33
N ALA A 125 32.96 11.46 -59.31
CA ALA A 125 32.57 12.41 -60.34
C ALA A 125 33.56 13.58 -60.44
N GLN A 126 33.99 14.14 -59.30
CA GLN A 126 35.03 15.18 -59.25
C GLN A 126 36.36 14.68 -59.83
N LEU A 127 36.82 13.49 -59.44
CA LEU A 127 38.05 12.90 -60.01
C LEU A 127 37.94 12.65 -61.52
N GLN A 128 36.75 12.28 -62.01
CA GLN A 128 36.53 12.08 -63.44
C GLN A 128 36.51 13.42 -64.21
N GLU A 129 35.99 14.49 -63.61
CA GLU A 129 36.05 15.85 -64.14
C GLU A 129 37.50 16.37 -64.17
N GLU A 130 38.27 16.17 -63.10
CA GLU A 130 39.69 16.48 -63.05
C GLU A 130 40.50 15.73 -64.12
N GLN A 131 40.20 14.45 -64.34
CA GLN A 131 40.83 13.67 -65.42
C GLN A 131 40.43 14.17 -66.81
N SER A 132 39.19 14.61 -67.00
CA SER A 132 38.73 15.21 -68.26
C SER A 132 39.46 16.53 -68.54
N LEU A 133 39.61 17.39 -67.53
CA LEU A 133 40.37 18.63 -67.62
C LEU A 133 41.86 18.38 -67.92
N MET A 134 42.46 17.38 -67.27
CA MET A 134 43.84 16.95 -67.55
C MET A 134 44.02 16.44 -68.98
N HIS A 135 43.04 15.71 -69.53
CA HIS A 135 43.07 15.28 -70.92
C HIS A 135 42.83 16.42 -71.92
N LYS A 136 41.99 17.39 -71.58
CA LYS A 136 41.72 18.58 -72.40
C LYS A 136 42.93 19.53 -72.46
N ASN A 137 43.67 19.65 -71.36
CA ASN A 137 44.93 20.40 -71.33
C ASN A 137 46.06 19.67 -72.07
N LYS A 138 46.03 18.32 -72.12
CA LYS A 138 46.99 17.52 -72.92
C LYS A 138 46.72 17.51 -74.43
N SER A 139 45.56 17.98 -74.89
CA SER A 139 45.24 18.07 -76.33
C SER A 139 45.48 19.45 -76.93
N LEU A 140 46.07 20.38 -76.17
CA LEU A 140 46.42 21.74 -76.63
C LEU A 140 47.94 21.93 -76.81
N ASP A 141 48.75 20.88 -76.65
CA ASP A 141 50.21 20.89 -76.89
C ASP A 141 50.59 20.36 -78.29
N SER A 142 49.67 20.41 -79.27
CA SER A 142 49.95 20.10 -80.67
C SER A 142 49.53 21.29 -81.50
N ASP A 143 50.53 21.99 -82.05
CA ASP A 143 50.44 23.00 -83.10
C ASP A 143 50.53 24.47 -82.59
N GLU A 144 51.68 24.82 -82.02
CA GLU A 144 52.18 26.21 -82.00
C GLU A 144 53.63 26.25 -82.50
N ASP A 145 53.79 26.01 -83.80
CA ASP A 145 54.90 26.48 -84.62
C ASP A 145 54.26 27.05 -85.89
N GLU A 146 53.94 28.35 -85.90
CA GLU A 146 54.09 29.25 -87.06
C GLU A 146 53.44 30.63 -86.84
N LEU A 147 54.25 31.66 -87.09
CA LEU A 147 53.89 33.01 -87.57
C LEU A 147 53.59 34.12 -86.53
N GLU A 148 54.67 34.56 -85.88
CA GLU A 148 55.02 35.98 -85.88
C GLU A 148 55.50 36.39 -87.29
N GLU A 149 54.71 37.13 -88.08
CA GLU A 149 55.27 38.07 -89.06
C GLU A 149 54.24 39.13 -89.54
N ILE A 150 54.72 40.37 -89.58
CA ILE A 150 54.21 41.55 -90.32
C ILE A 150 53.29 42.54 -89.55
N LEU A 151 53.98 43.54 -88.99
CA LEU A 151 53.52 44.88 -88.58
C LEU A 151 53.25 45.81 -89.77
N GLY A 152 52.33 46.78 -89.61
CA GLY A 152 52.28 47.98 -90.46
C GLY A 152 51.05 48.91 -90.38
N PHE A 153 50.98 49.76 -89.33
CA PHE A 153 50.49 51.17 -89.24
C PHE A 153 49.25 51.69 -90.03
N GLN A 154 48.28 52.38 -89.35
CA GLN A 154 48.22 53.86 -89.15
C GLN A 154 46.84 54.41 -88.67
N GLN A 155 46.87 55.27 -87.64
CA GLN A 155 46.00 56.42 -87.28
C GLN A 155 44.46 56.31 -87.11
N ARG A 156 43.98 56.50 -85.86
CA ARG A 156 43.11 57.64 -85.50
C ARG A 156 42.96 57.85 -83.97
N ALA A 157 43.23 59.08 -83.52
CA ALA A 157 42.84 59.59 -82.19
C ALA A 157 41.30 59.73 -82.08
N PRO A 158 40.71 59.81 -80.85
CA PRO A 158 40.54 61.15 -80.26
C PRO A 158 40.59 61.25 -78.72
N SER A 159 41.05 62.43 -78.29
CA SER A 159 40.61 63.25 -77.15
C SER A 159 40.46 62.62 -75.75
N ARG A 160 41.44 62.95 -74.91
CA ARG A 160 41.25 63.27 -73.49
C ARG A 160 40.22 64.42 -73.36
N GLN A 161 39.00 64.13 -72.91
CA GLN A 161 38.09 65.04 -72.20
C GLN A 161 36.80 64.28 -71.82
N SER A 162 36.83 63.48 -70.75
CA SER A 162 35.63 63.10 -70.00
C SER A 162 36.03 62.61 -68.61
N LEU A 163 36.32 63.55 -67.72
CA LEU A 163 36.49 63.30 -66.28
C LEU A 163 35.23 63.70 -65.48
N LEU A 164 34.10 63.95 -66.15
CA LEU A 164 32.86 64.44 -65.50
C LEU A 164 31.56 63.99 -66.19
N SER A 165 31.51 62.79 -66.77
CA SER A 165 30.22 62.15 -67.07
C SER A 165 30.23 60.73 -66.55
N ILE A 166 29.78 60.59 -65.29
CA ILE A 166 29.27 59.31 -64.79
C ILE A 166 28.18 58.92 -65.78
N THR A 167 28.47 57.90 -66.59
CA THR A 167 27.46 57.36 -67.50
C THR A 167 26.29 56.83 -66.67
N PRO A 168 25.04 56.87 -67.17
CA PRO A 168 23.90 56.35 -66.42
C PRO A 168 24.12 54.94 -65.88
N GLY A 169 24.92 54.12 -66.57
CA GLY A 169 25.33 52.78 -66.14
C GLY A 169 26.21 52.76 -64.89
N GLU A 170 27.25 53.60 -64.81
CA GLU A 170 28.12 53.69 -63.62
C GLU A 170 27.39 54.28 -62.42
N LYS A 171 26.47 55.24 -62.65
CA LYS A 171 25.59 55.75 -61.59
C LYS A 171 24.67 54.64 -61.08
N GLN A 172 24.12 53.83 -61.98
CA GLN A 172 23.27 52.69 -61.63
C GLN A 172 24.07 51.63 -60.83
N GLN A 173 25.34 51.40 -61.19
CA GLN A 173 26.21 50.46 -60.50
C GLN A 173 26.59 50.93 -59.09
N LEU A 174 26.83 52.23 -58.89
CA LEU A 174 27.05 52.82 -57.57
C LEU A 174 25.77 52.82 -56.72
N ILE A 175 24.60 52.99 -57.34
CA ILE A 175 23.30 52.88 -56.64
C ILE A 175 23.08 51.43 -56.18
N SER A 176 23.29 50.43 -57.05
CA SER A 176 23.13 49.03 -56.67
C SER A 176 24.17 48.56 -55.64
N GLN A 177 25.40 49.07 -55.68
CA GLN A 177 26.38 48.85 -54.61
C GLN A 177 25.94 49.47 -53.27
N ASN A 178 25.35 50.67 -53.27
CA ASN A 178 24.83 51.29 -52.05
C ASN A 178 23.56 50.61 -51.51
N GLU A 179 22.70 50.10 -52.39
CA GLU A 179 21.54 49.29 -51.99
C GLU A 179 22.00 47.97 -51.35
N LEU A 180 23.00 47.29 -51.94
CA LEU A 180 23.59 46.08 -51.36
C LEU A 180 24.21 46.37 -49.98
N LEU A 181 24.97 47.46 -49.85
CA LEU A 181 25.58 47.87 -48.58
C LEU A 181 24.52 48.21 -47.52
N SER A 182 23.42 48.86 -47.93
CA SER A 182 22.30 49.17 -47.03
C SER A 182 21.58 47.90 -46.58
N SER A 183 21.36 46.93 -47.48
CA SER A 183 20.79 45.62 -47.15
C SER A 183 21.65 44.87 -46.13
N LEU A 184 22.97 44.81 -46.37
CA LEU A 184 23.94 44.19 -45.46
C LEU A 184 23.97 44.88 -44.09
N LEU A 185 23.83 46.20 -44.06
CA LEU A 185 23.75 46.96 -42.81
C LEU A 185 22.48 46.60 -42.04
N THR A 186 21.32 46.52 -42.71
CA THR A 186 20.05 46.16 -42.07
C THR A 186 20.03 44.72 -41.57
N GLU A 187 20.66 43.79 -42.29
CA GLU A 187 20.82 42.39 -41.85
C GLU A 187 21.68 42.31 -40.58
N LYS A 188 22.78 43.06 -40.53
CA LYS A 188 23.63 43.15 -39.33
C LYS A 188 22.93 43.81 -38.15
N GLU A 189 22.07 44.79 -38.38
CA GLU A 189 21.22 45.38 -37.33
C GLU A 189 20.19 44.36 -36.80
N GLN A 190 19.59 43.54 -37.66
CA GLN A 190 18.66 42.46 -37.24
C GLN A 190 19.38 41.35 -36.45
N GLU A 191 20.59 40.97 -36.87
CA GLU A 191 21.42 40.02 -36.14
C GLU A 191 21.77 40.54 -34.74
N LEU A 192 22.09 41.84 -34.64
CA LEU A 192 22.40 42.49 -33.36
C LEU A 192 21.18 42.54 -32.42
N VAL A 193 19.98 42.81 -32.97
CA VAL A 193 18.72 42.73 -32.20
C VAL A 193 18.47 41.31 -31.70
N SER A 194 18.70 40.30 -32.56
CA SER A 194 18.52 38.88 -32.21
C SER A 194 19.47 38.44 -31.10
N LEU A 195 20.74 38.85 -31.17
CA LEU A 195 21.73 38.61 -30.12
C LEU A 195 21.36 39.31 -28.80
N GLN A 196 20.83 40.53 -28.87
CA GLN A 196 20.39 41.25 -27.68
C GLN A 196 19.17 40.58 -27.02
N GLN A 197 18.29 39.99 -27.82
CA GLN A 197 17.13 39.23 -27.36
C GLN A 197 17.55 37.87 -26.75
N ALA A 198 18.54 37.20 -27.33
CA ALA A 198 19.16 36.00 -26.76
C ALA A 198 19.86 36.29 -25.43
N ALA A 199 20.60 37.40 -25.33
CA ALA A 199 21.25 37.83 -24.09
C ALA A 199 20.22 38.10 -22.97
N LYS A 200 19.08 38.72 -23.32
CA LYS A 200 17.98 38.94 -22.37
C LYS A 200 17.35 37.62 -21.91
N SER A 201 17.13 36.68 -22.84
CA SER A 201 16.65 35.34 -22.50
C SER A 201 17.61 34.59 -21.56
N HIS A 202 18.92 34.75 -21.76
CA HIS A 202 19.94 34.17 -20.88
C HIS A 202 19.90 34.79 -19.48
N GLU A 203 19.70 36.11 -19.37
CA GLU A 203 19.54 36.78 -18.06
C GLU A 203 18.29 36.30 -17.31
N ASP A 204 17.18 36.07 -18.00
CA ASP A 204 15.95 35.53 -17.40
C ASP A 204 16.13 34.07 -16.95
N LEU A 205 16.89 33.27 -17.71
CA LEU A 205 17.28 31.91 -17.30
C LEU A 205 18.15 31.91 -16.04
N LEU A 206 19.10 32.83 -15.93
CA LEU A 206 19.93 32.98 -14.73
C LEU A 206 19.10 33.35 -13.50
N LYS A 207 18.13 34.26 -13.64
CA LYS A 207 17.19 34.61 -12.55
C LYS A 207 16.34 33.42 -12.13
N ASN A 208 15.88 32.60 -13.08
CA ASN A 208 15.14 31.38 -12.78
C ASN A 208 16.00 30.34 -12.06
N LEU A 209 17.28 30.23 -12.44
CA LEU A 209 18.24 29.33 -11.81
C LEU A 209 18.55 29.77 -10.37
N GLU A 210 18.69 31.08 -10.13
CA GLU A 210 18.88 31.65 -8.80
C GLU A 210 17.63 31.43 -7.91
N ALA A 211 16.42 31.58 -8.47
CA ALA A 211 15.18 31.27 -7.75
C ALA A 211 15.06 29.78 -7.39
N LEU A 212 15.46 28.87 -8.29
CA LEU A 212 15.52 27.44 -8.02
C LEU A 212 16.53 27.12 -6.91
N GLN A 213 17.69 27.79 -6.91
CA GLN A 213 18.70 27.61 -5.88
C GLN A 213 18.21 28.07 -4.49
N ILE A 214 17.49 29.18 -4.42
CA ILE A 214 16.85 29.66 -3.17
C ILE A 214 15.79 28.65 -2.68
N ASN A 215 14.96 28.12 -3.59
CA ASN A 215 13.97 27.10 -3.23
C ASN A 215 14.63 25.81 -2.71
N LEU A 216 15.76 25.42 -3.29
CA LEU A 216 16.52 24.24 -2.85
C LEU A 216 17.09 24.43 -1.44
N GLN A 217 17.64 25.61 -1.15
CA GLN A 217 18.08 25.98 0.21
C GLN A 217 16.91 26.00 1.21
N GLN A 218 15.75 26.52 0.82
CA GLN A 218 14.57 26.51 1.68
C GLN A 218 14.12 25.08 2.01
N MET A 219 14.12 24.18 1.01
CA MET A 219 13.79 22.76 1.25
C MET A 219 14.79 22.07 2.17
N GLU A 220 16.08 22.42 2.10
CA GLU A 220 17.10 21.92 3.03
C GLU A 220 16.84 22.39 4.47
N CYS A 221 16.52 23.68 4.67
CA CYS A 221 16.11 24.20 5.98
C CYS A 221 14.85 23.51 6.52
N ASP A 222 13.83 23.30 5.68
CA ASP A 222 12.60 22.62 6.08
C ASP A 222 12.85 21.14 6.44
N LYS A 223 13.77 20.48 5.74
CA LYS A 223 14.20 19.12 6.05
C LYS A 223 14.87 19.04 7.42
N ASP A 224 15.74 19.98 7.75
CA ASP A 224 16.40 20.03 9.05
C ASP A 224 15.41 20.37 10.19
N ASN A 225 14.45 21.25 9.95
CA ASN A 225 13.36 21.54 10.90
C ASN A 225 12.52 20.29 11.17
N LYS A 226 12.07 19.58 10.13
CA LYS A 226 11.32 18.33 10.29
C LYS A 226 12.13 17.25 11.00
N LYS A 227 13.45 17.20 10.78
CA LYS A 227 14.34 16.28 11.48
C LYS A 227 14.46 16.64 12.97
N SER A 228 14.46 17.92 13.32
CA SER A 228 14.39 18.37 14.71
C SER A 228 13.07 17.99 15.37
N GLU A 229 11.93 18.26 14.71
CA GLU A 229 10.60 17.88 15.22
C GLU A 229 10.49 16.36 15.44
N LEU A 230 11.04 15.55 14.53
CA LEU A 230 11.05 14.10 14.66
C LEU A 230 11.89 13.63 15.86
N ASN A 231 12.99 14.32 16.17
CA ASN A 231 13.79 14.04 17.36
C ASN A 231 13.04 14.43 18.64
N ASP A 232 12.29 15.54 18.64
CA ASP A 232 11.47 15.95 19.78
C ASP A 232 10.34 14.94 20.05
N ILE A 233 9.65 14.49 19.00
CA ILE A 233 8.64 13.43 19.10
C ILE A 233 9.25 12.14 19.66
N ARG A 234 10.44 11.77 19.19
CA ARG A 234 11.16 10.59 19.69
C ARG A 234 11.49 10.72 21.18
N HIS A 235 11.92 11.90 21.63
CA HIS A 235 12.18 12.16 23.05
C HIS A 235 10.89 12.03 23.89
N VAL A 236 9.77 12.60 23.43
CA VAL A 236 8.47 12.48 24.12
C VAL A 236 8.03 11.01 24.19
N LEU A 237 8.23 10.24 23.12
CA LEU A 237 7.91 8.81 23.10
C LEU A 237 8.75 8.03 24.11
N ASP A 238 10.06 8.29 24.17
CA ASP A 238 10.97 7.66 25.13
C ASP A 238 10.59 8.02 26.59
N GLU A 239 10.15 9.25 26.83
CA GLU A 239 9.64 9.68 28.14
C GLU A 239 8.35 8.94 28.51
N LYS A 240 7.41 8.81 27.58
CA LYS A 240 6.16 8.05 27.80
C LYS A 240 6.40 6.56 27.99
N LEU A 241 7.40 5.98 27.33
CA LEU A 241 7.82 4.60 27.57
C LEU A 241 8.41 4.41 28.97
N ARG A 242 9.18 5.38 29.48
CA ARG A 242 9.66 5.36 30.88
C ARG A 242 8.52 5.49 31.88
N GLU A 243 7.56 6.39 31.64
CA GLU A 243 6.37 6.56 32.47
C GLU A 243 5.55 5.27 32.53
N ASN A 244 5.28 4.65 31.37
CA ASN A 244 4.56 3.38 31.28
C ASN A 244 5.30 2.25 32.03
N SER A 245 6.63 2.17 31.89
CA SER A 245 7.46 1.22 32.65
C SER A 245 7.36 1.44 34.17
N SER A 246 7.30 2.69 34.63
CA SER A 246 7.08 3.03 36.04
C SER A 246 5.69 2.60 36.51
N LEU A 247 4.64 2.90 35.75
CA LEU A 247 3.26 2.49 36.06
C LEU A 247 3.11 0.96 36.10
N LYS A 248 3.83 0.24 35.22
CA LYS A 248 3.87 -1.23 35.26
C LYS A 248 4.52 -1.76 36.54
N LYS A 249 5.59 -1.13 37.03
CA LYS A 249 6.21 -1.47 38.31
C LYS A 249 5.28 -1.18 39.49
N GLU A 250 4.58 -0.05 39.46
CA GLU A 250 3.60 0.32 40.49
C GLU A 250 2.41 -0.65 40.50
N LYS A 251 1.90 -1.03 39.33
CA LYS A 251 0.86 -2.07 39.20
C LYS A 251 1.32 -3.41 39.78
N MET A 252 2.56 -3.83 39.49
CA MET A 252 3.13 -5.06 40.07
C MET A 252 3.24 -4.98 41.59
N PHE A 253 3.67 -3.83 42.13
CA PHE A 253 3.72 -3.60 43.57
C PHE A 253 2.33 -3.75 44.22
N PHE A 254 1.27 -3.19 43.61
CA PHE A 254 -0.10 -3.36 44.12
C PHE A 254 -0.61 -4.81 44.05
N ILE A 255 -0.28 -5.54 42.98
CA ILE A 255 -0.62 -6.97 42.87
C ILE A 255 0.07 -7.77 43.98
N GLU A 256 1.35 -7.51 44.24
CA GLU A 256 2.11 -8.16 45.30
C GLU A 256 1.51 -7.85 46.68
N LYS A 257 1.13 -6.59 46.92
CA LYS A 257 0.46 -6.19 48.17
C LYS A 257 -0.91 -6.85 48.36
N LEU A 258 -1.69 -6.99 47.29
CA LEU A 258 -2.98 -7.71 47.33
C LEU A 258 -2.77 -9.20 47.62
N ALA A 259 -1.74 -9.82 47.03
CA ALA A 259 -1.40 -11.21 47.31
C ALA A 259 -0.90 -11.43 48.74
N GLU A 260 -0.23 -10.43 49.34
CA GLU A 260 0.14 -10.43 50.76
C GLU A 260 -1.08 -10.35 51.68
N PHE A 261 -2.02 -9.42 51.41
CA PHE A 261 -3.28 -9.35 52.15
C PHE A 261 -4.10 -10.63 52.07
N GLU A 262 -4.14 -11.28 50.90
CA GLU A 262 -4.84 -12.56 50.74
C GLU A 262 -4.18 -13.68 51.55
N ARG A 263 -2.83 -13.70 51.64
CA ARG A 263 -2.10 -14.62 52.52
C ARG A 263 -2.40 -14.38 54.00
N GLU A 264 -2.36 -13.13 54.46
CA GLU A 264 -2.72 -12.78 55.85
C GLU A 264 -4.16 -13.21 56.18
N ARG A 265 -5.10 -13.02 55.24
CA ARG A 265 -6.49 -13.46 55.41
C ARG A 265 -6.59 -14.97 55.56
N GLN A 266 -5.87 -15.73 54.74
CA GLN A 266 -5.84 -17.20 54.82
C GLN A 266 -5.19 -17.70 56.12
N GLU A 267 -4.15 -17.04 56.60
CA GLU A 267 -3.53 -17.33 57.90
C GLU A 267 -4.52 -17.08 59.05
N GLN A 268 -5.21 -15.93 59.05
CA GLN A 268 -6.25 -15.63 60.05
C GLN A 268 -7.38 -16.67 60.04
N GLN A 269 -7.86 -17.07 58.86
CA GLN A 269 -8.86 -18.14 58.75
C GLN A 269 -8.35 -19.47 59.31
N SER A 270 -7.08 -19.80 59.07
CA SER A 270 -6.45 -21.02 59.59
C SER A 270 -6.32 -20.97 61.12
N THR A 271 -5.96 -19.82 61.71
CA THR A 271 -5.93 -19.62 63.17
C THR A 271 -7.32 -19.76 63.79
N ILE A 272 -8.35 -19.23 63.14
CA ILE A 272 -9.75 -19.38 63.59
C ILE A 272 -10.17 -20.85 63.54
N GLN A 273 -9.87 -21.58 62.45
CA GLN A 273 -10.18 -23.00 62.38
C GLN A 273 -9.45 -23.85 63.43
N MET A 274 -8.19 -23.53 63.72
CA MET A 274 -7.41 -24.21 64.75
C MET A 274 -7.96 -23.97 66.17
N SER A 275 -8.40 -22.75 66.47
CA SER A 275 -9.03 -22.42 67.76
C SER A 275 -10.39 -23.10 67.94
N TYR A 276 -11.19 -23.24 66.87
CA TYR A 276 -12.42 -24.06 66.92
C TYR A 276 -12.12 -25.56 67.17
N LYS A 277 -11.08 -26.12 66.55
CA LYS A 277 -10.67 -27.52 66.81
C LYS A 277 -10.23 -27.72 68.26
N GLN A 278 -9.42 -26.80 68.82
CA GLN A 278 -8.99 -26.88 70.22
C GLN A 278 -10.15 -26.71 71.22
N SER A 279 -11.13 -25.85 70.92
CA SER A 279 -12.35 -25.71 71.73
C SER A 279 -13.23 -26.97 71.70
N SER A 280 -13.34 -27.63 70.53
CA SER A 280 -14.12 -28.86 70.39
C SER A 280 -13.50 -30.07 71.10
N GLN A 281 -12.17 -30.16 71.18
CA GLN A 281 -11.49 -31.21 71.97
C GLN A 281 -11.58 -30.98 73.49
N GLY A 282 -11.72 -29.74 73.95
CA GLY A 282 -11.92 -29.43 75.37
C GLY A 282 -13.29 -29.84 75.93
N LYS A 283 -14.35 -29.84 75.10
CA LYS A 283 -15.70 -30.23 75.53
C LYS A 283 -15.89 -31.75 75.68
N VAL A 284 -15.21 -32.56 74.88
CA VAL A 284 -15.30 -34.03 74.97
C VAL A 284 -14.67 -34.56 76.27
N ILE A 285 -13.71 -33.84 76.87
CA ILE A 285 -13.08 -34.25 78.14
C ILE A 285 -13.90 -33.83 79.38
N GLN A 286 -14.82 -32.88 79.26
CA GLN A 286 -15.71 -32.50 80.37
C GLN A 286 -16.99 -33.35 80.44
N GLU A 287 -17.50 -33.84 79.31
CA GLU A 287 -18.68 -34.72 79.30
C GLU A 287 -18.35 -36.15 79.79
N ASP A 288 -17.15 -36.68 79.48
CA ASP A 288 -16.68 -37.98 80.00
C ASP A 288 -16.35 -38.00 81.50
N ASN A 289 -16.11 -36.84 82.12
CA ASN A 289 -15.84 -36.74 83.56
C ASN A 289 -17.12 -36.63 84.40
N ILE A 290 -18.22 -36.12 83.84
CA ILE A 290 -19.49 -36.00 84.57
C ILE A 290 -20.21 -37.37 84.60
N GLU A 291 -20.06 -38.20 83.56
CA GLU A 291 -20.67 -39.54 83.53
C GLU A 291 -19.97 -40.56 84.44
N LYS A 292 -18.68 -40.35 84.77
CA LYS A 292 -17.94 -41.17 85.74
C LYS A 292 -18.14 -40.76 87.21
N SER A 293 -18.52 -39.52 87.50
CA SER A 293 -18.83 -39.10 88.88
C SER A 293 -20.20 -39.58 89.38
N ILE A 294 -21.15 -39.89 88.50
CA ILE A 294 -22.51 -40.32 88.90
C ILE A 294 -22.60 -41.84 89.19
N THR A 295 -21.60 -42.63 88.77
CA THR A 295 -21.54 -44.09 89.03
C THR A 295 -20.63 -44.49 90.19
N GLN A 296 -19.95 -43.55 90.86
CA GLN A 296 -19.04 -43.80 91.99
C GLN A 296 -19.55 -43.23 93.33
N GLU A 297 -20.81 -42.82 93.41
CA GLU A 297 -21.44 -42.31 94.65
C GLU A 297 -22.66 -43.16 95.08
N ARG A 298 -22.65 -44.45 94.73
CA ARG A 298 -23.69 -45.43 95.13
C ARG A 298 -23.17 -46.75 95.69
N SER A 299 -21.88 -46.85 96.02
CA SER A 299 -21.27 -48.08 96.57
C SER A 299 -20.55 -47.89 97.92
N GLU A 300 -20.70 -46.75 98.60
CA GLU A 300 -20.10 -46.52 99.92
C GLU A 300 -21.13 -45.91 100.88
N ASN A 301 -22.06 -46.73 101.37
CA ASN A 301 -22.71 -46.51 102.67
C ASN A 301 -23.57 -47.72 103.04
N HIS A 302 -22.92 -48.83 103.43
CA HIS A 302 -23.53 -49.83 104.31
C HIS A 302 -22.46 -50.70 104.96
N LEU A 303 -21.79 -50.15 105.99
CA LEU A 303 -21.24 -50.96 107.07
C LEU A 303 -21.01 -50.06 108.30
N SER A 304 -21.96 -49.98 109.24
CA SER A 304 -21.73 -49.84 110.69
C SER A 304 -23.03 -49.59 111.45
N ASN A 305 -23.36 -50.49 112.38
CA ASN A 305 -24.34 -50.48 113.50
C ASN A 305 -25.20 -51.76 113.46
N LYS A 306 -25.32 -52.59 114.49
CA LYS A 306 -24.82 -52.54 115.87
C LYS A 306 -25.07 -53.92 116.51
N ASN A 307 -24.15 -54.39 117.34
CA ASN A 307 -24.36 -55.53 118.26
C ASN A 307 -25.18 -55.11 119.51
N GLN A 308 -25.76 -56.12 120.18
CA GLN A 308 -26.25 -56.21 121.58
C GLN A 308 -27.68 -55.74 121.93
N LEU A 309 -28.50 -56.66 122.45
CA LEU A 309 -29.08 -56.75 123.82
C LEU A 309 -30.16 -57.87 123.83
N SER A 310 -29.98 -59.01 124.49
CA SER A 310 -30.35 -59.37 125.89
C SER A 310 -31.85 -59.32 126.24
N GLU A 311 -32.41 -60.52 126.43
CA GLU A 311 -33.23 -61.00 127.57
C GLU A 311 -34.43 -60.22 128.15
N THR A 312 -35.53 -60.99 128.27
CA THR A 312 -36.45 -61.13 129.43
C THR A 312 -37.60 -60.14 129.70
N SER A 313 -38.80 -60.74 129.76
CA SER A 313 -39.78 -60.69 130.86
C SER A 313 -40.36 -59.34 131.30
N GLY A 314 -41.59 -59.08 130.86
CA GLY A 314 -42.76 -58.66 131.65
C GLY A 314 -42.56 -57.66 132.80
N ASN A 315 -42.99 -56.42 132.58
CA ASN A 315 -43.70 -55.59 133.57
C ASN A 315 -44.63 -54.60 132.86
N GLN A 316 -45.83 -54.44 133.41
CA GLN A 316 -47.03 -53.96 132.71
C GLN A 316 -47.27 -52.43 132.81
N GLU A 317 -46.26 -51.66 133.23
CA GLU A 317 -46.32 -50.20 133.37
C GLU A 317 -45.49 -49.43 132.31
N ASP A 318 -44.69 -50.14 131.49
CA ASP A 318 -43.85 -49.54 130.41
C ASP A 318 -44.60 -49.28 129.08
N LYS A 319 -45.83 -49.77 128.93
CA LYS A 319 -46.59 -49.61 127.68
C LYS A 319 -46.96 -48.15 127.42
N SER A 320 -47.28 -47.39 128.46
CA SER A 320 -47.62 -45.96 128.38
C SER A 320 -46.45 -45.11 127.88
N LEU A 321 -45.23 -45.41 128.36
CA LEU A 321 -44.01 -44.71 127.96
C LEU A 321 -43.56 -45.14 126.55
N SER A 322 -43.77 -46.43 126.20
CA SER A 322 -43.56 -46.95 124.84
C SER A 322 -44.46 -46.24 123.82
N TYR A 323 -45.76 -46.09 124.11
CA TYR A 323 -46.68 -45.40 123.18
C TYR A 323 -46.34 -43.91 123.00
N TYR A 324 -45.90 -43.23 124.06
CA TYR A 324 -45.47 -41.83 123.97
C TYR A 324 -44.16 -41.68 123.17
N ASN A 325 -43.21 -42.61 123.34
CA ASN A 325 -41.98 -42.65 122.56
C ASN A 325 -42.25 -43.00 121.09
N GLU A 326 -43.19 -43.90 120.81
CA GLU A 326 -43.65 -44.24 119.46
C GLU A 326 -44.31 -43.02 118.79
N TYR A 327 -45.20 -42.32 119.51
CA TYR A 327 -45.86 -41.11 119.01
C TYR A 327 -44.85 -39.99 118.71
N THR A 328 -43.88 -39.77 119.60
CA THR A 328 -42.81 -38.79 119.39
C THR A 328 -41.95 -39.15 118.18
N ARG A 329 -41.63 -40.44 118.00
CA ARG A 329 -40.92 -40.93 116.81
C ARG A 329 -41.73 -40.71 115.53
N ILE A 330 -43.02 -41.00 115.54
CA ILE A 330 -43.92 -40.76 114.40
C ILE A 330 -44.00 -39.27 114.07
N LEU A 331 -44.08 -38.40 115.08
CA LEU A 331 -44.11 -36.95 114.90
C LEU A 331 -42.80 -36.41 114.31
N ILE A 332 -41.64 -36.92 114.76
CA ILE A 332 -40.34 -36.59 114.18
C ILE A 332 -40.27 -37.04 112.72
N LEU A 333 -40.65 -38.29 112.42
CA LEU A 333 -40.67 -38.81 111.05
C LEU A 333 -41.64 -38.02 110.14
N TYR A 334 -42.79 -37.61 110.66
CA TYR A 334 -43.74 -36.76 109.95
C TYR A 334 -43.12 -35.39 109.62
N ASN A 335 -42.47 -34.74 110.59
CA ASN A 335 -41.79 -33.46 110.37
C ASN A 335 -40.61 -33.59 109.38
N GLU A 336 -39.85 -34.68 109.45
CA GLU A 336 -38.80 -35.00 108.47
C GLU A 336 -39.39 -35.19 107.06
N LEU A 337 -40.53 -35.89 106.95
CA LEU A 337 -41.20 -36.12 105.67
C LEU A 337 -41.74 -34.81 105.07
N VAL A 338 -42.34 -33.94 105.91
CA VAL A 338 -42.80 -32.60 105.50
C VAL A 338 -41.61 -31.74 105.04
N THR A 339 -40.49 -31.79 105.76
CA THR A 339 -39.28 -31.05 105.38
C THR A 339 -38.72 -31.54 104.03
N LYS A 340 -38.68 -32.87 103.83
CA LYS A 340 -38.28 -33.46 102.54
C LYS A 340 -39.25 -33.11 101.40
N TYR A 341 -40.56 -33.08 101.68
CA TYR A 341 -41.56 -32.67 100.70
C TYR A 341 -41.38 -31.21 100.30
N ASN A 342 -41.19 -30.31 101.26
CA ASN A 342 -40.95 -28.88 100.99
C ASN A 342 -39.64 -28.68 100.20
N GLN A 343 -38.58 -29.43 100.52
CA GLN A 343 -37.34 -29.40 99.75
C GLN A 343 -37.57 -29.88 98.32
N LEU A 344 -38.30 -30.97 98.12
CA LEU A 344 -38.63 -31.48 96.79
C LEU A 344 -39.48 -30.48 95.98
N GLU A 345 -40.38 -29.74 96.63
CA GLU A 345 -41.16 -28.67 95.99
C GLU A 345 -40.27 -27.50 95.55
N ILE A 346 -39.28 -27.11 96.37
CA ILE A 346 -38.28 -26.09 96.01
C ILE A 346 -37.44 -26.57 94.84
N ASP A 347 -36.95 -27.82 94.89
CA ASP A 347 -36.15 -28.41 93.83
C ASP A 347 -36.94 -28.51 92.52
N TYR A 348 -38.22 -28.89 92.58
CA TYR A 348 -39.11 -28.92 91.43
C TYR A 348 -39.28 -27.53 90.80
N LYS A 349 -39.54 -26.49 91.61
CA LYS A 349 -39.63 -25.10 91.12
C LYS A 349 -38.31 -24.60 90.52
N SER A 350 -37.18 -24.98 91.12
CA SER A 350 -35.85 -24.67 90.60
C SER A 350 -35.61 -25.32 89.23
N ILE A 351 -35.93 -26.61 89.09
CA ILE A 351 -35.85 -27.34 87.82
C ILE A 351 -36.75 -26.68 86.75
N GLN A 352 -37.96 -26.28 87.12
CA GLN A 352 -38.89 -25.62 86.20
C GLN A 352 -38.34 -24.27 85.71
N SER A 353 -37.76 -23.47 86.61
CA SER A 353 -37.07 -22.22 86.24
C SER A 353 -35.88 -22.46 85.32
N LEU A 354 -35.09 -23.51 85.58
CA LEU A 354 -33.94 -23.85 84.76
C LEU A 354 -34.35 -24.37 83.38
N LEU A 355 -35.46 -25.10 83.29
CA LEU A 355 -36.04 -25.54 82.02
C LEU A 355 -36.55 -24.33 81.20
N GLN A 356 -37.20 -23.36 81.85
CA GLN A 356 -37.61 -22.12 81.20
C GLN A 356 -36.40 -21.34 80.67
N GLN A 357 -35.37 -21.16 81.48
CA GLN A 357 -34.13 -20.47 81.07
C GLN A 357 -33.46 -21.19 79.89
N LYS A 358 -33.44 -22.54 79.90
CA LYS A 358 -32.90 -23.34 78.78
C LYS A 358 -33.70 -23.13 77.50
N ASN A 359 -35.03 -23.06 77.58
CA ASN A 359 -35.88 -22.83 76.41
C ASN A 359 -35.71 -21.41 75.84
N GLU A 360 -35.58 -20.41 76.71
CA GLU A 360 -35.30 -19.02 76.30
C GLU A 360 -33.94 -18.93 75.61
N ALA A 361 -32.90 -19.58 76.17
CA ALA A 361 -31.58 -19.65 75.54
C ALA A 361 -31.61 -20.37 74.19
N TYR A 362 -32.37 -21.48 74.08
CA TYR A 362 -32.55 -22.19 72.82
C TYR A 362 -33.19 -21.30 71.75
N LEU A 363 -34.24 -20.56 72.11
CA LEU A 363 -34.92 -19.64 71.19
C LEU A 363 -34.00 -18.48 70.77
N GLN A 364 -33.19 -17.96 71.70
CA GLN A 364 -32.18 -16.96 71.38
C GLN A 364 -31.15 -17.49 70.38
N CYS A 365 -30.58 -18.68 70.62
CA CYS A 365 -29.65 -19.31 69.68
C CYS A 365 -30.28 -19.55 68.29
N GLN A 366 -31.57 -19.91 68.24
CA GLN A 366 -32.29 -20.09 66.98
C GLN A 366 -32.46 -18.76 66.22
N ASN A 367 -32.78 -17.68 66.93
CA ASN A 367 -32.88 -16.34 66.32
C ASN A 367 -31.53 -15.82 65.82
N GLU A 368 -30.45 -16.06 66.57
CA GLU A 368 -29.09 -15.75 66.16
C GLU A 368 -28.69 -16.56 64.91
N LEU A 369 -29.00 -17.86 64.87
CA LEU A 369 -28.74 -18.71 63.69
C LEU A 369 -29.46 -18.19 62.45
N ASN A 370 -30.73 -17.82 62.55
CA ASN A 370 -31.49 -17.22 61.45
C ASN A 370 -30.87 -15.89 61.00
N THR A 371 -30.39 -15.07 61.93
CA THR A 371 -29.70 -13.81 61.63
C THR A 371 -28.40 -14.06 60.87
N TYR A 372 -27.62 -15.06 61.26
CA TYR A 372 -26.40 -15.46 60.55
C TYR A 372 -26.69 -16.03 59.16
N GLN A 373 -27.75 -16.82 59.00
CA GLN A 373 -28.18 -17.32 57.68
C GLN A 373 -28.56 -16.18 56.73
N ASN A 374 -29.30 -15.18 57.23
CA ASN A 374 -29.65 -13.99 56.45
C ASN A 374 -28.41 -13.17 56.08
N LEU A 375 -27.46 -13.00 57.00
CA LEU A 375 -26.21 -12.30 56.73
C LEU A 375 -25.37 -13.02 55.67
N LEU A 376 -25.29 -14.35 55.73
CA LEU A 376 -24.59 -15.18 54.75
C LEU A 376 -25.24 -15.09 53.37
N TYR A 377 -26.57 -15.09 53.30
CA TYR A 377 -27.32 -14.88 52.06
C TYR A 377 -27.00 -13.51 51.44
N HIS A 378 -26.97 -12.44 52.23
CA HIS A 378 -26.60 -11.11 51.74
C HIS A 378 -25.13 -11.01 51.32
N GLN A 379 -24.21 -11.68 52.03
CA GLN A 379 -22.81 -11.74 51.62
C GLN A 379 -22.63 -12.49 50.30
N LYS A 380 -23.35 -13.62 50.12
CA LYS A 380 -23.34 -14.36 48.87
C LYS A 380 -23.88 -13.52 47.72
N LYS A 381 -25.01 -12.83 47.90
CA LYS A 381 -25.56 -11.92 46.90
C LYS A 381 -24.56 -10.81 46.52
N LYS A 382 -23.88 -10.20 47.50
CA LYS A 382 -22.83 -9.21 47.23
C LYS A 382 -21.65 -9.81 46.46
N SER A 383 -21.27 -11.06 46.73
CA SER A 383 -20.24 -11.76 45.98
C SER A 383 -20.66 -11.96 44.52
N ASP A 384 -21.89 -12.42 44.29
CA ASP A 384 -22.45 -12.63 42.96
C ASP A 384 -22.52 -11.29 42.17
N ASP A 385 -22.92 -10.19 42.84
CA ASP A 385 -22.93 -8.84 42.25
C ASP A 385 -21.50 -8.37 41.89
N ILE A 386 -20.49 -8.67 42.71
CA ILE A 386 -19.08 -8.37 42.44
C ILE A 386 -18.58 -9.16 41.22
N ASP A 387 -18.94 -10.44 41.11
CA ASP A 387 -18.53 -11.28 39.99
C ASP A 387 -19.20 -10.84 38.68
N GLN A 388 -20.47 -10.41 38.73
CA GLN A 388 -21.14 -9.77 37.59
C GLN A 388 -20.43 -8.46 37.19
N LEU A 389 -20.07 -7.60 38.15
CA LEU A 389 -19.34 -6.37 37.86
C LEU A 389 -17.97 -6.67 37.24
N ARG A 390 -17.25 -7.70 37.69
CA ARG A 390 -15.99 -8.15 37.09
C ARG A 390 -16.16 -8.61 35.65
N LEU A 391 -17.21 -9.38 35.36
CA LEU A 391 -17.53 -9.80 34.00
C LEU A 391 -17.80 -8.58 33.09
N THR A 392 -18.64 -7.64 33.54
CA THR A 392 -18.91 -6.42 32.75
C THR A 392 -17.68 -5.53 32.57
N LEU A 393 -16.74 -5.52 33.55
CA LEU A 393 -15.48 -4.79 33.44
C LEU A 393 -14.57 -5.43 32.40
N ASN A 394 -14.43 -6.76 32.41
CA ASN A 394 -13.70 -7.50 31.38
C ASN A 394 -14.30 -7.30 29.99
N GLU A 395 -15.62 -7.34 29.84
CA GLU A 395 -16.30 -7.06 28.55
C GLU A 395 -15.99 -5.64 28.04
N ARG A 396 -15.99 -4.64 28.94
CA ARG A 396 -15.60 -3.27 28.59
C ARG A 396 -14.13 -3.17 28.23
N GLU A 397 -13.24 -3.88 28.92
CA GLU A 397 -11.81 -3.89 28.62
C GLU A 397 -11.52 -4.51 27.24
N ILE A 398 -12.20 -5.61 26.88
CA ILE A 398 -12.16 -6.21 25.54
C ILE A 398 -12.65 -5.19 24.51
N LYS A 399 -13.79 -4.52 24.74
CA LYS A 399 -14.33 -3.53 23.81
C LYS A 399 -13.42 -2.31 23.63
N ILE A 400 -12.73 -1.88 24.69
CA ILE A 400 -11.72 -0.82 24.60
C ILE A 400 -10.53 -1.28 23.75
N GLN A 401 -10.05 -2.53 23.91
CA GLN A 401 -9.00 -3.06 23.06
C GLN A 401 -9.42 -3.16 21.59
N GLU A 402 -10.65 -3.59 21.30
CA GLU A 402 -11.19 -3.62 19.94
C GLU A 402 -11.25 -2.22 19.32
N LEU A 403 -11.72 -1.22 20.08
CA LEU A 403 -11.74 0.17 19.62
C LEU A 403 -10.33 0.71 19.35
N LEU A 404 -9.37 0.41 20.23
CA LEU A 404 -7.98 0.83 20.09
C LEU A 404 -7.30 0.15 18.90
N ASN A 405 -7.61 -1.12 18.63
CA ASN A 405 -7.19 -1.80 17.41
C ASN A 405 -7.82 -1.16 16.15
N SER A 406 -9.09 -0.79 16.20
CA SER A 406 -9.75 -0.09 15.09
C SER A 406 -9.15 1.31 14.85
N GLU A 407 -8.80 2.03 15.91
CA GLU A 407 -8.15 3.34 15.83
C GLU A 407 -6.76 3.23 15.20
N ASN A 408 -5.98 2.22 15.59
CA ASN A 408 -4.69 1.94 14.98
C ASN A 408 -4.82 1.59 13.49
N GLN A 409 -5.83 0.80 13.10
CA GLN A 409 -6.10 0.51 11.69
C GLN A 409 -6.49 1.77 10.91
N LEU A 410 -7.29 2.65 11.50
CA LEU A 410 -7.65 3.94 10.89
C LEU A 410 -6.43 4.86 10.78
N LEU A 411 -5.52 4.85 11.74
CA LEU A 411 -4.29 5.62 11.71
C LEU A 411 -3.35 5.15 10.59
N ILE A 412 -3.22 3.83 10.41
CA ILE A 412 -2.47 3.24 9.28
C ILE A 412 -3.10 3.67 7.95
N LYS A 413 -4.42 3.51 7.78
CA LYS A 413 -5.13 3.96 6.57
C LYS A 413 -4.98 5.46 6.31
N LYS A 414 -4.98 6.29 7.36
CA LYS A 414 -4.74 7.73 7.26
C LYS A 414 -3.34 8.00 6.71
N SER A 415 -2.31 7.32 7.23
CA SER A 415 -0.94 7.47 6.74
C SER A 415 -0.76 7.02 5.28
N GLU A 416 -1.46 5.95 4.86
CA GLU A 416 -1.49 5.49 3.46
C GLU A 416 -2.16 6.52 2.55
N LEU A 417 -3.27 7.12 2.97
CA LEU A 417 -3.95 8.18 2.23
C LEU A 417 -3.10 9.45 2.12
N GLU A 418 -2.39 9.83 3.18
CA GLU A 418 -1.45 10.97 3.15
C GLU A 418 -0.29 10.71 2.18
N PHE A 419 0.24 9.48 2.15
CA PHE A 419 1.26 9.07 1.18
C PHE A 419 0.73 9.14 -0.27
N ASN A 420 -0.47 8.60 -0.52
CA ASN A 420 -1.10 8.64 -1.83
C ASN A 420 -1.43 10.06 -2.30
N LEU A 421 -1.85 10.95 -1.39
CA LEU A 421 -2.06 12.36 -1.68
C LEU A 421 -0.76 13.04 -2.11
N LYS A 422 0.34 12.78 -1.39
CA LYS A 422 1.65 13.33 -1.74
C LYS A 422 2.12 12.84 -3.12
N LEU A 423 1.91 11.55 -3.43
CA LEU A 423 2.23 11.00 -4.74
C LEU A 423 1.39 11.64 -5.86
N LEU A 424 0.10 11.88 -5.60
CA LEU A 424 -0.79 12.59 -6.53
C LEU A 424 -0.35 14.04 -6.75
N GLU A 425 0.08 14.74 -5.70
CA GLU A 425 0.63 16.10 -5.81
C GLU A 425 1.91 16.13 -6.65
N GLU A 426 2.85 15.20 -6.42
CA GLU A 426 4.06 15.07 -7.23
C GLU A 426 3.74 14.78 -8.70
N ASN A 427 2.78 13.90 -8.97
CA ASN A 427 2.33 13.61 -10.33
C ASN A 427 1.66 14.83 -10.98
N ASN A 428 0.89 15.61 -10.23
CA ASN A 428 0.25 16.83 -10.74
C ASN A 428 1.29 17.91 -11.06
N ILE A 429 2.35 18.04 -10.24
CA ILE A 429 3.50 18.92 -10.53
C ILE A 429 4.20 18.48 -11.83
N LYS A 430 4.46 17.18 -12.01
CA LYS A 430 5.04 16.64 -13.26
C LYS A 430 4.14 16.90 -14.46
N LEU A 431 2.83 16.71 -14.31
CA LEU A 431 1.86 16.93 -15.39
C LEU A 431 1.79 18.41 -15.80
N LYS A 432 1.89 19.33 -14.83
CA LYS A 432 1.98 20.77 -15.09
C LYS A 432 3.30 21.15 -15.78
N SER A 433 4.42 20.54 -15.39
CA SER A 433 5.71 20.71 -16.08
C SER A 433 5.65 20.21 -17.52
N ASN A 434 5.07 19.03 -17.75
CA ASN A 434 4.87 18.48 -19.08
C ASN A 434 3.95 19.37 -19.94
N GLN A 435 2.91 19.96 -19.35
CA GLN A 435 2.05 20.92 -20.03
C GLN A 435 2.83 22.18 -20.44
N GLN A 436 3.69 22.72 -19.56
CA GLN A 436 4.56 23.85 -19.90
C GLN A 436 5.54 23.51 -21.03
N LEU A 437 6.11 22.31 -21.03
CA LEU A 437 6.97 21.83 -22.11
C LEU A 437 6.20 21.70 -23.43
N LEU A 438 4.96 21.20 -23.38
CA LEU A 438 4.10 21.11 -24.56
C LEU A 438 3.79 22.50 -25.14
N ASP A 439 3.47 23.46 -24.29
CA ASP A 439 3.21 24.85 -24.69
C ASP A 439 4.47 25.50 -25.31
N GLN A 440 5.65 25.21 -24.76
CA GLN A 440 6.94 25.64 -25.30
C GLN A 440 7.20 25.03 -26.70
N ILE A 441 6.99 23.72 -26.86
CA ILE A 441 7.13 23.04 -28.16
C ILE A 441 6.15 23.62 -29.19
N GLN A 442 4.92 23.95 -28.78
CA GLN A 442 3.95 24.60 -29.68
C GLN A 442 4.39 26.01 -30.11
N LEU A 443 5.01 26.78 -29.21
CA LEU A 443 5.59 28.08 -29.55
C LEU A 443 6.76 27.94 -30.52
N ASP A 444 7.66 26.99 -30.27
CA ASP A 444 8.81 26.73 -31.14
C ASP A 444 8.37 26.23 -32.52
N LEU A 445 7.37 25.35 -32.59
CA LEU A 445 6.77 24.93 -33.86
C LEU A 445 6.19 26.12 -34.63
N LYS A 446 5.47 27.04 -33.97
CA LYS A 446 4.97 28.27 -34.63
C LYS A 446 6.12 29.13 -35.14
N ARG A 447 7.20 29.26 -34.37
CA ARG A 447 8.40 30.01 -34.77
C ARG A 447 9.06 29.40 -36.00
N ILE A 448 9.33 28.09 -35.98
CA ILE A 448 9.91 27.34 -37.10
C ILE A 448 9.01 27.43 -38.35
N THR A 449 7.70 27.35 -38.17
CA THR A 449 6.75 27.46 -39.29
C THR A 449 6.83 28.86 -39.93
N HIS A 450 6.94 29.91 -39.10
CA HIS A 450 7.09 31.27 -39.58
C HIS A 450 8.45 31.51 -40.27
N GLU A 451 9.55 31.02 -39.70
CA GLU A 451 10.89 31.06 -40.31
C GLU A 451 10.91 30.33 -41.67
N ARG A 452 10.27 29.17 -41.76
CA ARG A 452 10.11 28.42 -43.01
C ARG A 452 9.34 29.23 -44.05
N ASP A 453 8.24 29.86 -43.65
CA ASP A 453 7.41 30.64 -44.56
C ASP A 453 8.14 31.90 -45.06
N LEU A 454 8.96 32.54 -44.22
CA LEU A 454 9.87 33.62 -44.62
C LEU A 454 10.93 33.13 -45.62
N ALA A 455 11.61 32.02 -45.34
CA ALA A 455 12.59 31.45 -46.25
C ALA A 455 12.00 31.07 -47.62
N ILE A 456 10.74 30.65 -47.67
CA ILE A 456 10.02 30.39 -48.93
C ILE A 456 9.78 31.69 -49.71
N VAL A 457 9.46 32.79 -49.03
CA VAL A 457 9.29 34.11 -49.67
C VAL A 457 10.62 34.61 -50.22
N ASP A 458 11.69 34.53 -49.44
CA ASP A 458 13.02 34.97 -49.86
C ASP A 458 13.54 34.13 -51.04
N LYS A 459 13.33 32.81 -50.99
CA LYS A 459 13.63 31.91 -52.12
C LYS A 459 12.89 32.34 -53.39
N LYS A 460 11.60 32.67 -53.30
CA LYS A 460 10.83 33.15 -54.46
C LYS A 460 11.33 34.49 -54.98
N GLN A 461 11.79 35.39 -54.10
CA GLN A 461 12.40 36.64 -54.51
C GLN A 461 13.70 36.40 -55.27
N MET A 462 14.60 35.56 -54.73
CA MET A 462 15.84 35.20 -55.42
C MET A 462 15.59 34.48 -56.74
N GLU A 463 14.61 33.59 -56.83
CA GLU A 463 14.23 32.94 -58.09
C GLU A 463 13.78 33.97 -59.14
N ASN A 464 13.00 34.98 -58.75
CA ASN A 464 12.61 36.09 -59.63
C ASN A 464 13.82 36.92 -60.09
N GLU A 465 14.76 37.24 -59.18
CA GLU A 465 15.98 37.98 -59.53
C GLU A 465 16.87 37.19 -60.48
N ILE A 466 17.04 35.88 -60.26
CA ILE A 466 17.76 34.98 -61.17
C ILE A 466 17.09 34.98 -62.55
N GLU A 467 15.75 34.96 -62.61
CA GLU A 467 15.04 34.99 -63.89
C GLU A 467 15.19 36.33 -64.61
N ILE A 468 15.17 37.45 -63.89
CA ILE A 468 15.47 38.79 -64.43
C ILE A 468 16.91 38.82 -64.96
N ASN A 469 17.87 38.30 -64.20
CA ASN A 469 19.28 38.25 -64.60
C ASN A 469 19.50 37.35 -65.82
N ARG A 470 18.81 36.21 -65.91
CA ARG A 470 18.82 35.37 -67.12
C ARG A 470 18.27 36.09 -68.34
N LYS A 471 17.17 36.84 -68.21
CA LYS A 471 16.61 37.67 -69.30
C LYS A 471 17.58 38.77 -69.73
N ASN A 472 18.24 39.42 -68.77
CA ASN A 472 19.25 40.44 -69.05
C ASN A 472 20.46 39.84 -69.77
N LEU A 473 20.94 38.66 -69.34
CA LEU A 473 22.06 37.96 -69.98
C LEU A 473 21.73 37.59 -71.43
N LEU A 474 20.54 37.03 -71.69
CA LEU A 474 20.07 36.75 -73.06
C LEU A 474 20.02 38.01 -73.93
N GLN A 475 19.62 39.16 -73.38
CA GLN A 475 19.68 40.43 -74.11
C GLN A 475 21.10 40.89 -74.41
N TYR A 476 22.06 40.63 -73.52
CA TYR A 476 23.47 40.90 -73.77
C TYR A 476 24.02 40.00 -74.87
N GLU A 477 23.72 38.70 -74.84
CA GLU A 477 24.11 37.76 -75.90
C GLU A 477 23.49 38.15 -77.26
N GLU A 478 22.23 38.58 -77.30
CA GLU A 478 21.63 39.09 -78.55
C GLU A 478 22.29 40.38 -79.07
N ARG A 479 22.75 41.27 -78.16
CA ARG A 479 23.47 42.48 -78.56
C ARG A 479 24.87 42.14 -79.08
N GLU A 480 25.58 41.25 -78.39
CA GLU A 480 26.87 40.71 -78.84
C GLU A 480 26.73 40.10 -80.23
N LEU A 481 25.73 39.23 -80.45
CA LEU A 481 25.48 38.62 -81.75
C LEU A 481 25.22 39.67 -82.85
N LYS A 482 24.46 40.74 -82.53
CA LYS A 482 24.24 41.86 -83.47
C LYS A 482 25.54 42.62 -83.77
N LEU A 483 26.37 42.85 -82.76
CA LEU A 483 27.69 43.47 -82.92
C LEU A 483 28.63 42.59 -83.75
N THR A 484 28.69 41.28 -83.50
CA THR A 484 29.48 40.32 -84.29
C THR A 484 29.02 40.32 -85.75
N ASN A 485 27.70 40.26 -86.00
CA ASN A 485 27.15 40.33 -87.35
C ASN A 485 27.49 41.65 -88.06
N GLU A 486 27.48 42.78 -87.33
CA GLU A 486 27.85 44.07 -87.89
C GLU A 486 29.35 44.17 -88.17
N VAL A 487 30.20 43.64 -87.28
CA VAL A 487 31.64 43.52 -87.50
C VAL A 487 31.93 42.66 -88.73
N GLU A 488 31.22 41.54 -88.90
CA GLU A 488 31.38 40.67 -90.07
C GLU A 488 30.89 41.36 -91.37
N ARG A 489 29.81 42.15 -91.30
CA ARG A 489 29.38 43.00 -92.41
C ARG A 489 30.43 44.05 -92.75
N LEU A 490 31.01 44.73 -91.75
CA LEU A 490 32.07 45.70 -91.95
C LEU A 490 33.33 45.04 -92.51
N PHE A 491 33.66 43.83 -92.07
CA PHE A 491 34.77 43.05 -92.61
C PHE A 491 34.54 42.67 -94.09
N GLN A 492 33.30 42.34 -94.49
CA GLN A 492 33.00 42.10 -95.91
C GLN A 492 33.10 43.38 -96.74
N ILE A 493 32.69 44.53 -96.20
CA ILE A 493 32.87 45.84 -96.84
C ILE A 493 34.37 46.15 -96.96
N GLU A 494 35.16 45.96 -95.90
CA GLU A 494 36.60 46.13 -95.92
C GLU A 494 37.25 45.21 -96.95
N LYS A 495 36.84 43.94 -97.03
CA LYS A 495 37.33 42.98 -98.03
C LYS A 495 37.02 43.45 -99.45
N SER A 496 35.83 44.02 -99.68
CA SER A 496 35.49 44.60 -100.99
C SER A 496 36.33 45.84 -101.31
N LEU A 497 36.62 46.69 -100.31
CA LEU A 497 37.48 47.87 -100.44
C LEU A 497 38.96 47.49 -100.62
N ARG A 498 39.43 46.42 -99.98
CA ARG A 498 40.77 45.86 -100.16
C ARG A 498 40.94 45.31 -101.57
N ASN A 499 39.95 44.61 -102.11
CA ASN A 499 39.97 44.15 -103.49
C ASN A 499 39.93 45.32 -104.50
N GLU A 500 39.26 46.42 -104.16
CA GLU A 500 39.23 47.65 -104.97
C GLU A 500 40.56 48.42 -104.87
N LEU A 501 41.19 48.43 -103.69
CA LEU A 501 42.54 48.96 -103.46
C LEU A 501 43.62 48.14 -104.17
N GLU A 502 43.52 46.81 -104.19
CA GLU A 502 44.44 45.93 -104.90
C GLU A 502 44.37 46.14 -106.42
N GLN A 503 43.20 46.53 -106.96
CA GLN A 503 43.06 46.95 -108.35
C GLN A 503 43.69 48.33 -108.62
N LEU A 504 43.68 49.24 -107.64
CA LEU A 504 44.36 50.55 -107.70
C LEU A 504 45.88 50.42 -107.52
N GLU A 505 46.35 49.50 -106.66
CA GLU A 505 47.75 49.25 -106.37
C GLU A 505 48.47 48.60 -107.56
N ASN A 506 47.79 47.73 -108.31
CA ASN A 506 48.26 47.23 -109.60
C ASN A 506 48.39 48.34 -110.67
N SER A 507 47.68 49.47 -110.52
CA SER A 507 47.82 50.64 -111.39
C SER A 507 48.89 51.65 -110.91
N ASP A 508 49.31 51.57 -109.64
CA ASP A 508 50.30 52.48 -109.03
C ASP A 508 51.71 51.86 -108.95
N GLN A 509 51.82 50.52 -109.04
CA GLN A 509 53.10 49.80 -109.19
C GLN A 509 53.84 50.11 -110.52
N GLU A 510 53.16 50.63 -111.55
CA GLU A 510 53.82 51.14 -112.77
C GLU A 510 54.38 52.57 -112.62
N LYS A 511 53.90 53.37 -111.64
CA LYS A 511 54.38 54.74 -111.40
C LYS A 511 55.41 54.84 -110.26
N THR A 512 55.51 53.81 -109.42
CA THR A 512 56.37 53.78 -108.21
C THR A 512 57.73 53.11 -108.44
N LYS A 513 58.22 53.09 -109.69
CA LYS A 513 59.63 52.76 -110.01
C LYS A 513 60.49 53.99 -110.31
N MET A 514 59.93 55.21 -110.27
CA MET A 514 60.62 56.43 -110.71
C MET A 514 60.75 57.53 -109.63
N ILE A 515 60.42 57.26 -108.37
CA ILE A 515 60.46 58.28 -107.31
C ILE A 515 61.25 57.72 -106.12
N HIS A 516 62.57 58.00 -106.15
CA HIS A 516 63.44 58.24 -104.99
C HIS A 516 63.70 57.05 -104.04
N GLN A 517 64.92 56.55 -103.82
CA GLN A 517 66.26 57.15 -103.83
C GLN A 517 66.27 58.55 -103.17
N PHE A 518 66.31 58.57 -101.83
CA PHE A 518 66.85 59.57 -100.88
C PHE A 518 66.18 59.29 -99.51
N ALA A 519 66.73 58.40 -98.69
CA ALA A 519 67.68 58.68 -97.60
C ALA A 519 67.10 59.46 -96.41
N SER A 520 67.48 58.99 -95.22
CA SER A 520 67.45 59.62 -93.88
C SER A 520 66.12 59.73 -93.12
N SER A 521 65.91 58.84 -92.14
CA SER A 521 65.47 59.20 -90.78
C SER A 521 65.62 57.99 -89.83
N ASP A 522 66.85 57.73 -89.38
CA ASP A 522 67.23 56.60 -88.51
C ASP A 522 67.28 56.96 -87.00
N GLU A 523 66.72 58.11 -86.59
CA GLU A 523 66.70 58.53 -85.17
C GLU A 523 65.29 58.62 -84.54
N GLN A 524 64.21 58.72 -85.33
CA GLN A 524 62.84 58.73 -84.80
C GLN A 524 62.31 57.33 -84.46
N SER A 525 62.74 56.30 -85.18
CA SER A 525 62.36 54.91 -84.92
C SER A 525 62.92 54.39 -83.59
N GLN A 526 64.12 54.83 -83.18
CA GLN A 526 64.71 54.45 -81.89
C GLN A 526 64.04 55.12 -80.69
N GLN A 527 63.55 56.37 -80.82
CA GLN A 527 62.79 57.02 -79.75
C GLN A 527 61.39 56.43 -79.56
N GLU A 528 60.71 56.06 -80.65
CA GLU A 528 59.43 55.33 -80.56
C GLU A 528 59.62 53.92 -79.98
N LEU A 529 60.70 53.22 -80.34
CA LEU A 529 61.00 51.89 -79.78
C LEU A 529 61.29 51.96 -78.27
N LEU A 530 62.00 53.00 -77.81
CA LEU A 530 62.26 53.24 -76.39
C LEU A 530 60.98 53.61 -75.62
N ALA A 531 60.10 54.42 -76.21
CA ALA A 531 58.81 54.77 -75.60
C ALA A 531 57.90 53.53 -75.50
N ASN A 532 57.86 52.70 -76.55
CA ASN A 532 57.10 51.44 -76.54
C ASN A 532 57.67 50.45 -75.53
N PHE A 533 59.00 50.34 -75.41
CA PHE A 533 59.64 49.50 -74.42
C PHE A 533 59.34 49.95 -72.98
N GLN A 534 59.32 51.26 -72.72
CA GLN A 534 58.92 51.79 -71.41
C GLN A 534 57.44 51.55 -71.10
N SER A 535 56.56 51.69 -72.09
CA SER A 535 55.13 51.38 -71.96
C SER A 535 54.90 49.89 -71.67
N LEU A 536 55.58 49.00 -72.40
CA LEU A 536 55.49 47.55 -72.21
C LEU A 536 56.04 47.14 -70.84
N LYS A 537 57.13 47.77 -70.40
CA LYS A 537 57.68 47.56 -69.06
C LYS A 537 56.70 47.97 -67.96
N TYR A 538 56.02 49.11 -68.13
CA TYR A 538 55.00 49.57 -67.20
C TYR A 538 53.79 48.63 -67.17
N GLU A 539 53.34 48.11 -68.33
CA GLU A 539 52.28 47.10 -68.38
C GLU A 539 52.69 45.79 -67.73
N CYS A 540 53.92 45.32 -67.96
CA CYS A 540 54.47 44.16 -67.28
C CYS A 540 54.52 44.36 -65.75
N GLU A 541 54.96 45.53 -65.26
CA GLU A 541 54.95 45.84 -63.83
C GLU A 541 53.52 45.88 -63.26
N LYS A 542 52.57 46.46 -64.00
CA LYS A 542 51.15 46.52 -63.60
C LYS A 542 50.49 45.15 -63.57
N ILE A 543 50.77 44.28 -64.55
CA ILE A 543 50.29 42.90 -64.57
C ILE A 543 50.90 42.13 -63.40
N LYS A 544 52.19 42.33 -63.12
CA LYS A 544 52.88 41.68 -62.01
C LYS A 544 52.27 42.09 -60.66
N GLU A 545 51.98 43.37 -60.47
CA GLU A 545 51.29 43.90 -59.28
C GLU A 545 49.86 43.35 -59.16
N SER A 546 49.12 43.29 -60.29
CA SER A 546 47.80 42.67 -60.33
C SER A 546 47.85 41.18 -59.95
N ASN A 547 48.86 40.44 -60.42
CA ASN A 547 49.04 39.03 -60.10
C ASN A 547 49.40 38.82 -58.62
N THR A 548 50.23 39.69 -58.04
CA THR A 548 50.51 39.65 -56.60
C THR A 548 49.25 39.92 -55.77
N ASN A 549 48.41 40.88 -56.18
CA ASN A 549 47.16 41.18 -55.49
C ASN A 549 46.13 40.04 -55.61
N LEU A 550 46.04 39.39 -56.78
CA LEU A 550 45.21 38.20 -56.97
C LEU A 550 45.68 37.04 -56.08
N ASN A 551 46.99 36.81 -55.97
CA ASN A 551 47.54 35.78 -55.08
C ASN A 551 47.25 36.06 -53.61
N ILE A 552 47.35 37.32 -53.17
CA ILE A 552 46.98 37.70 -51.79
C ILE A 552 45.50 37.40 -51.53
N ARG A 553 44.60 37.81 -52.43
CA ARG A 553 43.16 37.52 -52.31
C ARG A 553 42.86 36.03 -52.31
N LEU A 554 43.54 35.26 -53.16
CA LEU A 554 43.41 33.79 -53.19
C LEU A 554 43.83 33.19 -51.84
N GLN A 555 44.94 33.65 -51.27
CA GLN A 555 45.41 33.19 -49.96
C GLN A 555 44.45 33.56 -48.83
N GLU A 556 43.89 34.76 -48.83
CA GLU A 556 42.85 35.19 -47.88
C GLU A 556 41.59 34.33 -48.01
N GLN A 557 41.17 34.01 -49.24
CA GLN A 557 40.01 33.16 -49.48
C GLN A 557 40.25 31.72 -49.00
N ILE A 558 41.44 31.16 -49.24
CA ILE A 558 41.85 29.85 -48.69
C ILE A 558 41.79 29.87 -47.16
N GLN A 559 42.33 30.89 -46.52
CA GLN A 559 42.31 31.01 -45.06
C GLN A 559 40.87 31.16 -44.51
N CYS A 560 40.01 31.90 -45.22
CA CYS A 560 38.59 32.02 -44.89
C CYS A 560 37.88 30.67 -44.98
N THR A 561 38.08 29.93 -46.07
CA THR A 561 37.49 28.58 -46.23
C THR A 561 37.99 27.60 -45.16
N GLN A 562 39.26 27.68 -44.79
CA GLN A 562 39.83 26.82 -43.74
C GLN A 562 39.27 27.15 -42.35
N ASN A 563 39.08 28.44 -42.03
CA ASN A 563 38.45 28.85 -40.79
C ASN A 563 36.98 28.39 -40.71
N LEU A 564 36.22 28.53 -41.80
CA LEU A 564 34.84 28.05 -41.88
C LEU A 564 34.77 26.52 -41.73
N GLN A 565 35.70 25.78 -42.34
CA GLN A 565 35.77 24.34 -42.22
C GLN A 565 36.07 23.91 -40.77
N ASN A 566 37.00 24.57 -40.09
CA ASN A 566 37.29 24.31 -38.67
C ASN A 566 36.08 24.63 -37.77
N SER A 567 35.38 25.75 -38.02
CA SER A 567 34.16 26.08 -37.28
C SER A 567 33.03 25.07 -37.51
N LEU A 568 32.89 24.56 -38.74
CA LEU A 568 31.92 23.49 -39.05
C LEU A 568 32.28 22.19 -38.33
N GLU A 569 33.55 21.79 -38.33
CA GLU A 569 34.01 20.59 -37.62
C GLU A 569 33.78 20.72 -36.11
N GLN A 570 34.07 21.89 -35.53
CA GLN A 570 33.78 22.16 -34.12
C GLN A 570 32.28 22.09 -33.82
N PHE A 571 31.42 22.68 -34.66
CA PHE A 571 29.96 22.59 -34.51
C PHE A 571 29.46 21.14 -34.59
N GLN A 572 30.05 20.33 -35.47
CA GLN A 572 29.72 18.91 -35.58
C GLN A 572 30.13 18.13 -34.32
N GLN A 573 31.35 18.36 -33.81
CA GLN A 573 31.84 17.75 -32.58
C GLN A 573 30.99 18.15 -31.36
N ASP A 574 30.68 19.45 -31.21
CA ASP A 574 29.85 19.95 -30.12
C ASP A 574 28.43 19.35 -30.18
N ARG A 575 27.86 19.23 -31.38
CA ARG A 575 26.56 18.57 -31.58
C ARG A 575 26.60 17.09 -31.23
N GLU A 576 27.63 16.36 -31.66
CA GLU A 576 27.79 14.94 -31.31
C GLU A 576 27.97 14.75 -29.80
N GLN A 577 28.78 15.59 -29.16
CA GLN A 577 28.96 15.57 -27.70
C GLN A 577 27.63 15.83 -26.98
N ASN A 578 26.86 16.82 -27.41
CA ASN A 578 25.57 17.16 -26.82
C ASN A 578 24.55 16.02 -26.99
N VAL A 579 24.45 15.43 -28.20
CA VAL A 579 23.59 14.26 -28.45
C VAL A 579 24.00 13.07 -27.56
N ASN A 580 25.30 12.81 -27.43
CA ASN A 580 25.79 11.73 -26.56
C ASN A 580 25.48 11.98 -25.08
N GLU A 581 25.59 13.23 -24.61
CA GLU A 581 25.25 13.61 -23.24
C GLU A 581 23.75 13.40 -22.96
N HIS A 582 22.88 13.82 -23.88
CA HIS A 582 21.44 13.56 -23.77
C HIS A 582 21.11 12.06 -23.82
N LEU A 583 21.74 11.28 -24.70
CA LEU A 583 21.57 9.82 -24.75
C LEU A 583 21.96 9.18 -23.41
N PHE A 584 23.05 9.64 -22.79
CA PHE A 584 23.48 9.15 -21.48
C PHE A 584 22.46 9.51 -20.38
N GLN A 585 21.97 10.74 -20.36
CA GLN A 585 20.94 11.18 -19.40
C GLN A 585 19.63 10.39 -19.56
N TYR A 586 19.19 10.10 -20.79
CA TYR A 586 18.03 9.27 -21.05
C TYR A 586 18.25 7.83 -20.61
N GLN A 587 19.44 7.27 -20.85
CA GLN A 587 19.79 5.92 -20.43
C GLN A 587 19.82 5.78 -18.90
N ASP A 588 20.37 6.78 -18.19
CA ASP A 588 20.36 6.83 -16.73
C ASP A 588 18.93 6.97 -16.17
N SER A 589 18.12 7.85 -16.76
CA SER A 589 16.71 8.01 -16.40
C SER A 589 15.92 6.71 -16.62
N LEU A 590 16.16 6.01 -17.72
CA LEU A 590 15.54 4.72 -18.02
C LEU A 590 15.95 3.66 -16.99
N ARG A 591 17.23 3.62 -16.62
CA ARG A 591 17.76 2.69 -15.61
C ARG A 591 17.16 2.97 -14.23
N GLU A 592 16.98 4.23 -13.87
CA GLU A 592 16.30 4.63 -12.63
C GLU A 592 14.83 4.19 -12.63
N GLN A 593 14.10 4.41 -13.74
CA GLN A 593 12.71 3.96 -13.87
C GLN A 593 12.58 2.43 -13.79
N ILE A 594 13.49 1.68 -14.40
CA ILE A 594 13.54 0.22 -14.28
C ILE A 594 13.77 -0.20 -12.82
N SER A 595 14.68 0.46 -12.11
CA SER A 595 14.95 0.20 -10.68
C SER A 595 13.72 0.48 -9.81
N ILE A 596 13.03 1.60 -10.05
CA ILE A 596 11.80 1.96 -9.34
C ILE A 596 10.69 0.93 -9.62
N SER A 597 10.50 0.56 -10.89
CA SER A 597 9.52 -0.44 -11.30
C SER A 597 9.78 -1.81 -10.65
N ALA A 598 11.03 -2.26 -10.61
CA ALA A 598 11.42 -3.49 -9.95
C ALA A 598 11.13 -3.45 -8.43
N ARG A 599 11.42 -2.32 -7.78
CA ARG A 599 11.12 -2.13 -6.35
C ARG A 599 9.62 -2.18 -6.07
N LEU A 600 8.80 -1.46 -6.86
CA LEU A 600 7.35 -1.46 -6.72
C LEU A 600 6.74 -2.83 -7.00
N THR A 601 7.30 -3.58 -7.96
CA THR A 601 6.89 -4.95 -8.25
C THR A 601 7.15 -5.87 -7.05
N ASN A 602 8.32 -5.75 -6.41
CA ASN A 602 8.64 -6.51 -5.20
C ASN A 602 7.71 -6.15 -4.04
N GLU A 603 7.43 -4.86 -3.82
CA GLU A 603 6.51 -4.40 -2.78
C GLU A 603 5.08 -4.92 -3.02
N ASN A 604 4.62 -4.92 -4.27
CA ASN A 604 3.32 -5.46 -4.63
C ASN A 604 3.25 -6.98 -4.40
N ASN A 605 4.32 -7.71 -4.70
CA ASN A 605 4.40 -9.15 -4.40
C ASN A 605 4.37 -9.43 -2.89
N GLU A 606 5.06 -8.62 -2.07
CA GLU A 606 4.99 -8.73 -0.61
C GLU A 606 3.59 -8.44 -0.07
N LEU A 607 2.90 -7.43 -0.62
CA LEU A 607 1.52 -7.09 -0.24
C LEU A 607 0.55 -8.20 -0.65
N GLN A 608 0.71 -8.79 -1.84
CA GLN A 608 -0.09 -9.95 -2.27
C GLN A 608 0.11 -11.14 -1.35
N GLN A 609 1.36 -11.44 -0.96
CA GLN A 609 1.65 -12.52 0.00
C GLN A 609 0.97 -12.27 1.35
N ARG A 610 1.04 -11.05 1.89
CA ARG A 610 0.33 -10.70 3.14
C ARG A 610 -1.19 -10.82 3.03
N LEU A 611 -1.75 -10.52 1.86
CA LEU A 611 -3.17 -10.66 1.59
C LEU A 611 -3.56 -12.15 1.57
N GLU A 612 -2.74 -13.00 0.94
CA GLU A 612 -2.91 -14.44 0.94
C GLU A 612 -2.85 -15.04 2.35
N ASP A 613 -1.84 -14.66 3.14
CA ASP A 613 -1.71 -15.06 4.55
C ASP A 613 -2.94 -14.63 5.38
N ALA A 614 -3.42 -13.39 5.20
CA ALA A 614 -4.61 -12.89 5.88
C ALA A 614 -5.88 -13.66 5.49
N ASN A 615 -6.00 -14.04 4.21
CA ASN A 615 -7.10 -14.87 3.73
C ASN A 615 -7.04 -16.29 4.30
N GLU A 616 -5.86 -16.88 4.45
CA GLU A 616 -5.70 -18.18 5.12
C GLU A 616 -6.12 -18.10 6.59
N VAL A 617 -5.71 -17.05 7.30
CA VAL A 617 -6.15 -16.80 8.68
C VAL A 617 -7.66 -16.63 8.75
N LEU A 618 -8.27 -15.87 7.84
CA LEU A 618 -9.73 -15.67 7.79
C LEU A 618 -10.46 -17.00 7.52
N SER A 619 -9.93 -17.83 6.62
CA SER A 619 -10.45 -19.18 6.35
C SER A 619 -10.37 -20.08 7.59
N SER A 620 -9.25 -20.04 8.32
CA SER A 620 -9.09 -20.77 9.59
C SER A 620 -10.06 -20.27 10.68
N MET A 621 -10.30 -18.95 10.73
CA MET A 621 -11.24 -18.34 11.67
C MET A 621 -12.69 -18.72 11.34
N ASN A 622 -13.06 -18.78 10.06
CA ASN A 622 -14.38 -19.26 9.63
C ASN A 622 -14.60 -20.72 10.03
N ARG A 623 -13.59 -21.59 9.83
CA ARG A 623 -13.65 -23.00 10.29
C ARG A 623 -13.87 -23.09 11.80
N LEU A 624 -13.11 -22.30 12.58
CA LEU A 624 -13.25 -22.29 14.04
C LEU A 624 -14.61 -21.72 14.49
N ASN A 625 -15.14 -20.73 13.79
CA ASN A 625 -16.48 -20.19 14.02
C ASN A 625 -17.57 -21.24 13.74
N ASP A 626 -17.42 -22.05 12.70
CA ASP A 626 -18.33 -23.16 12.42
C ASP A 626 -18.25 -24.26 13.49
N GLU A 627 -17.05 -24.56 14.00
CA GLU A 627 -16.88 -25.46 15.15
C GLU A 627 -17.54 -24.92 16.43
N ILE A 628 -17.44 -23.61 16.68
CA ILE A 628 -18.10 -22.95 17.82
C ILE A 628 -19.62 -23.09 17.68
N LYS A 629 -20.20 -22.76 16.51
CA LYS A 629 -21.63 -22.91 16.27
C LYS A 629 -22.10 -24.36 16.45
N ALA A 630 -21.33 -25.32 15.96
CA ALA A 630 -21.64 -26.74 16.15
C ALA A 630 -21.67 -27.13 17.64
N LYS A 631 -20.71 -26.62 18.44
CA LYS A 631 -20.66 -26.83 19.90
C LYS A 631 -21.79 -26.11 20.63
N GLU A 632 -22.15 -24.90 20.22
CA GLU A 632 -23.31 -24.17 20.78
C GLU A 632 -24.62 -24.92 20.54
N ILE A 633 -24.82 -25.46 19.33
CA ILE A 633 -25.99 -26.31 19.02
C ILE A 633 -25.99 -27.55 19.93
N LEU A 634 -24.84 -28.18 20.17
CA LEU A 634 -24.72 -29.33 21.07
C LEU A 634 -25.04 -28.96 22.52
N ILE A 635 -24.53 -27.82 23.01
CA ILE A 635 -24.82 -27.31 24.36
C ILE A 635 -26.32 -27.07 24.51
N ASN A 636 -26.95 -26.38 23.55
CA ASN A 636 -28.40 -26.14 23.57
C ASN A 636 -29.18 -27.46 23.58
N LYS A 637 -28.76 -28.46 22.79
CA LYS A 637 -29.36 -29.79 22.80
C LYS A 637 -29.23 -30.46 24.17
N LEU A 638 -28.05 -30.44 24.78
CA LEU A 638 -27.82 -31.02 26.11
C LEU A 638 -28.61 -30.28 27.20
N GLN A 639 -28.71 -28.95 27.14
CA GLN A 639 -29.55 -28.17 28.04
C GLN A 639 -31.02 -28.56 27.93
N THR A 640 -31.56 -28.70 26.70
CA THR A 640 -32.94 -29.18 26.52
C THR A 640 -33.16 -30.60 27.04
N GLU A 641 -32.14 -31.48 26.96
CA GLU A 641 -32.19 -32.82 27.52
C GLU A 641 -32.17 -32.79 29.06
N ILE A 642 -31.31 -31.95 29.66
CA ILE A 642 -31.28 -31.72 31.12
C ILE A 642 -32.64 -31.21 31.60
N ASP A 643 -33.22 -30.21 30.93
CA ASP A 643 -34.54 -29.68 31.28
C ASP A 643 -35.62 -30.75 31.15
N HIS A 644 -35.56 -31.58 30.12
CA HIS A 644 -36.47 -32.71 29.95
C HIS A 644 -36.33 -33.74 31.07
N LYS A 645 -35.10 -34.10 31.46
CA LYS A 645 -34.84 -35.02 32.58
C LYS A 645 -35.27 -34.42 33.92
N ASN A 646 -35.04 -33.14 34.15
CA ASN A 646 -35.51 -32.43 35.34
C ASN A 646 -37.04 -32.44 35.43
N LYS A 647 -37.74 -32.23 34.30
CA LYS A 647 -39.21 -32.39 34.23
C LYS A 647 -39.64 -33.82 34.55
N GLN A 648 -38.95 -34.84 34.01
CA GLN A 648 -39.24 -36.23 34.35
C GLN A 648 -39.03 -36.52 35.84
N ILE A 649 -37.92 -36.07 36.43
CA ILE A 649 -37.62 -36.23 37.87
C ILE A 649 -38.70 -35.55 38.71
N PHE A 650 -39.09 -34.33 38.33
CA PHE A 650 -40.16 -33.60 39.00
C PHE A 650 -41.49 -34.37 38.95
N GLU A 651 -41.89 -34.90 37.79
CA GLU A 651 -43.09 -35.74 37.66
C GLU A 651 -42.97 -37.05 38.45
N TYR A 652 -41.81 -37.71 38.47
CA TYR A 652 -41.58 -38.90 39.30
C TYR A 652 -41.69 -38.58 40.79
N ASN A 653 -41.09 -37.49 41.26
CA ASN A 653 -41.18 -37.06 42.66
C ASN A 653 -42.62 -36.74 43.04
N LYS A 654 -43.34 -35.98 42.20
CA LYS A 654 -44.75 -35.66 42.39
C LYS A 654 -45.63 -36.93 42.45
N ASN A 655 -45.39 -37.89 41.56
CA ASN A 655 -46.11 -39.18 41.57
C ASN A 655 -45.73 -40.04 42.80
N PHE A 656 -44.46 -40.00 43.21
CA PHE A 656 -43.97 -40.70 44.40
C PHE A 656 -44.59 -40.15 45.68
N GLU A 657 -44.66 -38.82 45.84
CA GLU A 657 -45.36 -38.15 46.93
C GLU A 657 -46.84 -38.53 46.94
N ALA A 658 -47.54 -38.41 45.81
CA ALA A 658 -48.96 -38.75 45.70
C ALA A 658 -49.28 -40.23 46.05
N THR A 659 -48.40 -41.16 45.67
CA THR A 659 -48.60 -42.59 45.92
C THR A 659 -48.15 -43.04 47.30
N ASN A 660 -47.10 -42.46 47.86
CA ASN A 660 -46.62 -42.83 49.20
C ASN A 660 -47.41 -42.18 50.30
N ASP A 661 -47.82 -40.91 50.20
CA ASP A 661 -48.63 -40.28 51.24
C ASP A 661 -49.93 -41.06 51.43
N THR A 662 -50.62 -41.37 50.34
CA THR A 662 -51.90 -42.10 50.43
C THR A 662 -51.75 -43.57 50.82
N ARG A 663 -50.65 -44.24 50.46
CA ARG A 663 -50.44 -45.67 50.79
C ARG A 663 -49.89 -45.86 52.19
N VAL A 664 -48.92 -45.05 52.61
CA VAL A 664 -48.35 -45.09 53.96
C VAL A 664 -49.43 -44.70 54.98
N GLU A 665 -50.21 -43.66 54.71
CA GLU A 665 -51.30 -43.23 55.60
C GLU A 665 -52.39 -44.32 55.69
N LYS A 666 -52.85 -44.90 54.57
CA LYS A 666 -53.83 -46.00 54.59
C LYS A 666 -53.31 -47.25 55.30
N GLN A 667 -52.05 -47.61 55.10
CA GLN A 667 -51.45 -48.78 55.75
C GLN A 667 -51.26 -48.54 57.26
N LEU A 668 -50.86 -47.33 57.64
CA LEU A 668 -50.73 -46.92 59.03
C LEU A 668 -52.09 -46.92 59.74
N VAL A 669 -53.10 -46.28 59.15
CA VAL A 669 -54.49 -46.29 59.66
C VAL A 669 -55.02 -47.72 59.77
N LYS A 670 -54.78 -48.56 58.76
CA LYS A 670 -55.18 -49.99 58.79
C LYS A 670 -54.50 -50.74 59.93
N ASN A 671 -53.19 -50.55 60.14
CA ASN A 671 -52.45 -51.20 61.22
C ASN A 671 -52.93 -50.73 62.60
N ILE A 672 -53.17 -49.42 62.76
CA ILE A 672 -53.70 -48.79 63.97
C ILE A 672 -55.10 -49.35 64.30
N LEU A 673 -56.00 -49.44 63.32
CA LEU A 673 -57.32 -50.03 63.49
C LEU A 673 -57.26 -51.53 63.81
N LEU A 674 -56.37 -52.28 63.14
CA LEU A 674 -56.14 -53.70 63.45
C LEU A 674 -55.66 -53.89 64.89
N SER A 675 -54.72 -53.07 65.37
CA SER A 675 -54.26 -53.10 66.77
C SER A 675 -55.39 -52.81 67.75
N TYR A 676 -56.29 -51.89 67.42
CA TYR A 676 -57.48 -51.62 68.23
C TYR A 676 -58.43 -52.83 68.29
N PHE A 677 -58.76 -53.44 67.15
CA PHE A 677 -59.68 -54.59 67.11
C PHE A 677 -59.13 -55.85 67.77
N HIS A 678 -57.81 -56.04 67.79
CA HIS A 678 -57.17 -57.15 68.51
C HIS A 678 -57.00 -56.88 70.01
N THR A 679 -57.27 -55.65 70.47
CA THR A 679 -57.26 -55.33 71.90
C THR A 679 -58.53 -55.92 72.56
N PRO A 680 -58.40 -56.70 73.64
CA PRO A 680 -59.55 -57.23 74.38
C PRO A 680 -60.49 -56.11 74.88
N ILE A 681 -61.80 -56.35 74.86
CA ILE A 681 -62.85 -55.32 75.07
C ILE A 681 -62.67 -54.55 76.40
N ASP A 682 -62.22 -55.22 77.44
CA ASP A 682 -61.93 -54.66 78.77
C ASP A 682 -60.77 -53.65 78.76
N LYS A 683 -59.89 -53.68 77.76
CA LYS A 683 -58.73 -52.80 77.63
C LYS A 683 -58.82 -51.79 76.48
N GLN A 684 -59.88 -51.86 75.67
CA GLN A 684 -60.05 -50.96 74.53
C GLN A 684 -60.14 -49.49 74.97
N GLN A 685 -60.67 -49.18 76.16
CA GLN A 685 -60.76 -47.81 76.68
C GLN A 685 -59.38 -47.21 77.02
N GLU A 686 -58.42 -48.02 77.46
CA GLU A 686 -57.06 -47.55 77.78
C GLU A 686 -56.25 -47.25 76.51
N VAL A 687 -56.56 -47.94 75.41
CA VAL A 687 -55.86 -47.79 74.14
C VAL A 687 -56.39 -46.58 73.33
N VAL A 688 -57.64 -46.15 73.54
CA VAL A 688 -58.24 -44.99 72.86
C VAL A 688 -57.45 -43.68 73.04
N PRO A 689 -57.01 -43.27 74.25
CA PRO A 689 -56.15 -42.09 74.43
C PRO A 689 -54.86 -42.16 73.61
N ILE A 690 -54.26 -43.34 73.53
CA ILE A 690 -53.01 -43.57 72.79
C ILE A 690 -53.26 -43.47 71.28
N LEU A 691 -54.35 -44.07 70.79
CA LEU A 691 -54.75 -43.98 69.39
C LEU A 691 -55.13 -42.54 69.01
N SER A 692 -55.82 -41.81 69.88
CA SER A 692 -56.17 -40.41 69.63
C SER A 692 -54.94 -39.50 69.57
N ALA A 693 -53.93 -39.76 70.42
CA ALA A 693 -52.67 -39.04 70.36
C ALA A 693 -51.90 -39.35 69.08
N LEU A 694 -51.93 -40.62 68.64
CA LEU A 694 -51.22 -41.08 67.45
C LEU A 694 -51.86 -40.57 66.14
N VAL A 695 -53.19 -40.44 66.10
CA VAL A 695 -53.95 -39.93 64.95
C VAL A 695 -54.07 -38.40 64.97
N GLY A 696 -53.64 -37.75 66.06
CA GLY A 696 -53.67 -36.29 66.19
C GLY A 696 -55.07 -35.71 66.43
N PHE A 697 -55.94 -36.44 67.13
CA PHE A 697 -57.27 -35.92 67.46
C PHE A 697 -57.18 -34.63 68.27
N THR A 698 -57.97 -33.65 67.87
CA THR A 698 -58.20 -32.48 68.71
C THR A 698 -58.93 -32.90 69.97
N GLN A 699 -58.73 -32.14 71.06
CA GLN A 699 -59.31 -32.48 72.36
C GLN A 699 -60.86 -32.59 72.31
N GLU A 700 -61.50 -31.85 71.41
CA GLU A 700 -62.94 -31.89 71.16
C GLU A 700 -63.39 -33.18 70.48
N GLU A 701 -62.62 -33.70 69.52
CA GLU A 701 -62.89 -34.98 68.84
C GLU A 701 -62.66 -36.16 69.78
N TYR A 702 -61.58 -36.10 70.57
CA TYR A 702 -61.30 -37.09 71.60
C TYR A 702 -62.46 -37.20 72.60
N GLN A 703 -62.97 -36.08 73.11
CA GLN A 703 -64.11 -36.07 74.03
C GLN A 703 -65.38 -36.67 73.40
N LYS A 704 -65.66 -36.39 72.12
CA LYS A 704 -66.80 -36.99 71.41
C LYS A 704 -66.68 -38.51 71.30
N VAL A 705 -65.48 -39.02 70.99
CA VAL A 705 -65.22 -40.46 70.91
C VAL A 705 -65.38 -41.12 72.28
N VAL A 706 -64.77 -40.57 73.32
CA VAL A 706 -64.89 -41.09 74.70
C VAL A 706 -66.34 -41.09 75.18
N HIS A 707 -67.11 -40.04 74.91
CA HIS A 707 -68.54 -39.99 75.24
C HIS A 707 -69.37 -41.03 74.49
N SER A 708 -69.07 -41.28 73.21
CA SER A 708 -69.77 -42.31 72.43
C SER A 708 -69.47 -43.74 72.90
N ILE A 709 -68.27 -44.00 73.42
CA ILE A 709 -67.88 -45.30 73.99
C ILE A 709 -68.49 -45.48 75.38
N SER A 710 -68.49 -44.43 76.21
CA SER A 710 -69.00 -44.47 77.58
C SER A 710 -70.53 -44.60 77.67
N ASN A 711 -71.27 -44.00 76.72
CA ASN A 711 -72.74 -44.08 76.69
C ASN A 711 -73.30 -45.39 76.12
N ASN A 712 -72.47 -46.30 75.59
CA ASN A 712 -72.95 -47.49 74.88
C ASN A 712 -72.92 -48.80 75.70
N ASN A 713 -72.79 -48.71 77.03
CA ASN A 713 -72.67 -49.88 77.91
C ASN A 713 -73.98 -50.67 78.12
N ASN A 714 -75.12 -50.24 77.57
CA ASN A 714 -76.43 -50.85 77.88
C ASN A 714 -77.25 -51.36 76.68
N ASN A 715 -76.71 -51.46 75.45
CA ASN A 715 -77.39 -52.20 74.39
C ASN A 715 -76.42 -52.81 73.38
N THR A 716 -76.62 -54.10 73.11
CA THR A 716 -75.83 -54.96 72.21
C THR A 716 -75.96 -54.54 70.74
N THR A 717 -75.20 -53.53 70.31
CA THR A 717 -74.70 -53.41 68.93
C THR A 717 -73.42 -52.56 68.94
N SER A 718 -72.28 -53.22 69.15
CA SER A 718 -70.95 -52.61 69.07
C SER A 718 -70.62 -52.24 67.61
N ASN A 719 -70.48 -50.95 67.30
CA ASN A 719 -69.58 -50.36 66.27
C ASN A 719 -69.95 -48.91 65.79
N ASN A 720 -70.82 -48.18 66.47
CA ASN A 720 -71.31 -46.88 65.97
C ASN A 720 -70.34 -45.68 66.03
N TRP A 721 -69.23 -45.74 66.78
CA TRP A 721 -68.31 -44.60 66.86
C TRP A 721 -67.38 -44.49 65.64
N LEU A 722 -67.00 -45.64 65.05
CA LEU A 722 -66.14 -45.71 63.85
C LEU A 722 -66.87 -45.28 62.56
N THR A 723 -68.18 -45.51 62.47
CA THR A 723 -68.99 -45.11 61.29
C THR A 723 -69.17 -43.60 61.19
N GLY A 724 -69.22 -42.88 62.32
CA GLY A 724 -69.24 -41.42 62.35
C GLY A 724 -67.92 -40.78 61.88
N TRP A 725 -66.79 -41.42 62.20
CA TRP A 725 -65.46 -40.93 61.82
C TRP A 725 -65.16 -41.17 60.33
N LEU A 726 -65.44 -42.36 59.80
CA LEU A 726 -65.13 -42.69 58.40
C LEU A 726 -66.07 -42.03 57.36
N SER A 727 -67.28 -41.61 57.75
CA SER A 727 -68.22 -40.94 56.82
C SER A 727 -67.96 -39.43 56.65
N ALA A 728 -67.18 -38.79 57.53
CA ALA A 728 -67.07 -37.34 57.57
C ALA A 728 -66.10 -36.72 56.52
N ASN A 729 -65.16 -37.50 55.97
CA ASN A 729 -64.05 -36.96 55.15
C ASN A 729 -64.18 -37.12 53.61
N SER A 730 -65.39 -37.28 53.06
CA SER A 730 -65.60 -37.34 51.59
C SER A 730 -65.79 -35.95 50.92
N SER A 731 -65.35 -34.86 51.55
CA SER A 731 -65.36 -33.54 50.92
C SER A 731 -64.34 -33.45 49.79
N LYS A 732 -64.86 -33.41 48.56
CA LYS A 732 -64.15 -33.16 47.29
C LYS A 732 -63.01 -32.13 47.42
N PRO A 733 -61.82 -32.39 46.86
CA PRO A 733 -60.76 -31.40 46.82
C PRO A 733 -61.18 -30.24 45.91
N LYS A 734 -61.15 -29.03 46.47
CA LYS A 734 -61.39 -27.77 45.77
C LYS A 734 -60.13 -27.46 44.96
N THR A 735 -60.19 -27.67 43.65
CA THR A 735 -59.16 -27.27 42.68
C THR A 735 -58.94 -25.76 42.77
N GLN A 736 -57.83 -25.34 43.38
CA GLN A 736 -57.31 -23.98 43.24
C GLN A 736 -56.49 -23.90 41.95
N SER A 737 -57.09 -23.30 40.93
CA SER A 737 -56.37 -22.72 39.81
C SER A 737 -55.73 -21.41 40.27
N ASN A 738 -54.39 -21.36 40.31
CA ASN A 738 -53.62 -20.12 40.23
C ASN A 738 -52.72 -20.28 39.01
N ASN A 739 -53.11 -19.66 37.89
CA ASN A 739 -52.63 -18.36 37.43
C ASN A 739 -51.14 -18.36 37.11
N SER A 740 -50.90 -18.60 35.82
CA SER A 740 -49.89 -17.97 34.98
C SER A 740 -49.62 -16.51 35.38
N LEU A 741 -48.35 -16.18 35.56
CA LEU A 741 -47.84 -14.83 35.32
C LEU A 741 -46.56 -14.96 34.49
N ASP A 742 -46.71 -14.71 33.20
CA ASP A 742 -45.66 -14.14 32.36
C ASP A 742 -45.16 -12.84 33.02
N GLN A 743 -43.85 -12.64 33.09
CA GLN A 743 -43.16 -11.56 32.36
C GLN A 743 -41.69 -11.40 32.80
N SER A 744 -40.87 -11.19 31.76
CA SER A 744 -39.49 -10.68 31.68
C SER A 744 -38.34 -11.63 31.97
#